data_AF-A8JFH4-F1
#
_entry.id   AF-A8JFH4-F1
#
_cell.length_a   1.000
_cell.length_b   1.000
_cell.length_c   1.000
_cell.angle_alpha   90.00
_cell.angle_beta   90.00
_cell.angle_gamma   90.00
#
_symmetry.space_group_name_H-M   'P 1'
#
loop_
_entity.id
_entity.type
_entity.pdbx_description
1 polymer ?
#
loop_
_entity_poly.entity_id
_entity_poly.type
_entity_poly.pdbx_seq_one_letter_code
_entity_poly.pdbx_strand_id
1 'polypeptide(L)'
;MAEPVEVCHWKRLTPDILDKIASKLHPNEVAVGLKLVDRSVCACLRQQYRAPLQLARELPTWLVASKLSSLNVSEFALADQPWPASSMVSAFLAHFGKPETWRGLTLRQRRRLLCCAASSGDAASLDLVLQHCGCHPPQPALIAAVLVGDVRACEKLLAAGCEWSAAPLEAAMRAGQLDVCRLLVSAGCPLPGWPDRKDALGDLAATAARGGHERVLLWMESEPGLAFGPAEPFDRRKTHYGLVSAAAEGGHVELMELLDQQQAGGNTAGPQLYNLESIAYGCTLEVLQRYWALWVEGQGWTGGPGPYGIGGDGVPPLPVGGGGTGRLLAAAGASPTPDWAAKLDFIRSKRPGDSFDWIHNWNAARRATLLPDLLPRLLHLAAVGVDFEFECDLDAACVAAAGHADALTYLLDNTSQTVNERVVDKALTGCGDGDAGRQLQTLQLLAARGCVFGPGHVATAGAAGAAAGVLRWLAESVPDTAAARDGAAGAAGAVAAAGEAGTGAAEGEVVMSETDAWSAAFTAAAKGGGADLPLLRYLHEVRGAAVDLVAVAAAGSEEALDWAAAELKRAGQPLPVWTAEQAWELGASGNRIALDWVLRSGLGPAWPDAAYTMEARFRFPAVQAWLEQGGATDRLDDEGWQRVVQEGMRVPGSDKRRDAWSPWQRRWLADRYLGAARARGGAAAEAKAARVLADVGLAAAAGGVRS
;
A
#
# COMPACT_ATOMS: atom_id res chain seq x y z
N MET A 1 -49.49 -30.52 -21.46
CA MET A 1 -49.09 -30.76 -20.05
C MET A 1 -48.54 -29.44 -19.54
N ALA A 2 -49.23 -28.79 -18.60
CA ALA A 2 -48.75 -27.55 -18.01
C ALA A 2 -47.60 -27.88 -17.03
N GLU A 3 -46.47 -27.20 -17.15
CA GLU A 3 -45.35 -27.32 -16.21
C GLU A 3 -45.83 -26.96 -14.78
N PRO A 4 -45.36 -27.68 -13.75
CA PRO A 4 -45.71 -27.35 -12.37
C PRO A 4 -45.09 -26.00 -12.00
N VAL A 5 -45.92 -25.07 -11.54
CA VAL A 5 -45.49 -23.79 -10.98
C VAL A 5 -44.64 -24.08 -9.74
N GLU A 6 -43.33 -23.80 -9.80
CA GLU A 6 -42.45 -23.89 -8.63
C GLU A 6 -42.98 -22.97 -7.51
N VAL A 7 -43.46 -23.58 -6.44
CA VAL A 7 -43.92 -22.84 -5.25
C VAL A 7 -42.69 -22.43 -4.46
N CYS A 8 -42.35 -21.14 -4.47
CA CYS A 8 -41.25 -20.60 -3.65
C CYS A 8 -41.57 -20.76 -2.15
N HIS A 9 -41.00 -21.79 -1.52
CA HIS A 9 -41.22 -22.14 -0.10
C HIS A 9 -40.71 -21.09 0.89
N TRP A 10 -39.84 -20.17 0.45
CA TRP A 10 -39.32 -19.06 1.26
C TRP A 10 -40.40 -18.10 1.76
N LYS A 11 -41.55 -18.02 1.07
CA LYS A 11 -42.71 -17.23 1.51
C LYS A 11 -43.35 -17.70 2.81
N ARG A 12 -43.01 -18.93 3.26
CA ARG A 12 -43.53 -19.51 4.50
C ARG A 12 -42.69 -19.13 5.73
N LEU A 13 -41.54 -18.50 5.55
CA LEU A 13 -40.66 -18.09 6.64
C LEU A 13 -41.12 -16.76 7.24
N THR A 14 -41.10 -16.65 8.57
CA THR A 14 -41.37 -15.40 9.27
C THR A 14 -40.20 -14.43 9.15
N PRO A 15 -40.44 -13.11 9.29
CA PRO A 15 -39.37 -12.10 9.32
C PRO A 15 -38.23 -12.43 10.28
N ASP A 16 -38.53 -12.88 11.50
CA ASP A 16 -37.52 -13.21 12.51
C ASP A 16 -36.61 -14.38 12.10
N ILE A 17 -37.17 -15.36 11.37
CA ILE A 17 -36.38 -16.50 10.87
C ILE A 17 -35.49 -16.04 9.71
N LEU A 18 -36.01 -15.18 8.82
CA LEU A 18 -35.23 -14.60 7.73
C LEU A 18 -34.06 -13.77 8.25
N ASP A 19 -34.28 -12.97 9.31
CA ASP A 19 -33.25 -12.16 9.97
C ASP A 19 -32.18 -13.05 10.63
N LYS A 20 -32.60 -14.11 11.33
CA LYS A 20 -31.67 -15.07 11.93
C LYS A 20 -30.84 -15.83 10.90
N ILE A 21 -31.42 -16.18 9.75
CA ILE A 21 -30.67 -16.77 8.63
C ILE A 21 -29.67 -15.74 8.08
N ALA A 22 -30.12 -14.52 7.81
CA ALA A 22 -29.27 -13.46 7.29
C ALA A 22 -28.09 -13.11 8.23
N SER A 23 -28.27 -13.18 9.56
CA SER A 23 -27.20 -12.95 10.55
C SER A 23 -26.10 -14.02 10.55
N LYS A 24 -26.34 -15.17 9.91
CA LYS A 24 -25.40 -16.29 9.82
C LYS A 24 -24.74 -16.38 8.45
N LEU A 25 -25.22 -15.62 7.47
CA LEU A 25 -24.67 -15.56 6.12
C LEU A 25 -23.71 -14.39 5.99
N HIS A 26 -22.78 -14.50 5.04
CA HIS A 26 -21.92 -13.38 4.70
C HIS A 26 -22.76 -12.22 4.12
N PRO A 27 -22.42 -10.94 4.39
CA PRO A 27 -23.17 -9.80 3.85
C PRO A 27 -23.37 -9.86 2.33
N ASN A 28 -22.37 -10.33 1.59
CA ASN A 28 -22.48 -10.53 0.14
C ASN A 28 -23.52 -11.59 -0.22
N GLU A 29 -23.59 -12.73 0.49
CA GLU A 29 -24.56 -13.79 0.23
C GLU A 29 -25.99 -13.33 0.53
N VAL A 30 -26.17 -12.49 1.55
CA VAL A 30 -27.46 -11.86 1.83
C VAL A 30 -27.85 -10.95 0.66
N ALA A 31 -26.91 -10.14 0.18
CA ALA A 31 -27.14 -9.15 -0.87
C ALA A 31 -27.40 -9.78 -2.25
N VAL A 32 -26.60 -10.75 -2.67
CA VAL A 32 -26.63 -11.35 -4.03
C VAL A 32 -27.37 -12.68 -4.10
N GLY A 33 -27.69 -13.29 -2.95
CA GLY A 33 -28.44 -14.54 -2.87
C GLY A 33 -29.80 -14.31 -2.22
N LEU A 34 -29.81 -14.21 -0.89
CA LEU A 34 -31.04 -14.25 -0.08
C LEU A 34 -32.07 -13.18 -0.48
N LYS A 35 -31.63 -11.94 -0.73
CA LYS A 35 -32.52 -10.85 -1.16
C LYS A 35 -33.08 -11.01 -2.57
N LEU A 36 -32.45 -11.82 -3.41
CA LEU A 36 -32.89 -12.05 -4.79
C LEU A 36 -33.88 -13.23 -4.92
N VAL A 37 -34.11 -13.99 -3.84
CA VAL A 37 -34.99 -15.16 -3.83
C VAL A 37 -36.48 -14.78 -4.03
N ASP A 38 -36.97 -13.72 -3.37
CA ASP A 38 -38.35 -13.25 -3.53
C ASP A 38 -38.51 -11.77 -3.13
N ARG A 39 -39.53 -11.09 -3.70
CA ARG A 39 -39.86 -9.69 -3.38
C ARG A 39 -40.21 -9.49 -1.90
N SER A 40 -40.89 -10.44 -1.24
CA SER A 40 -41.24 -10.35 0.19
C SER A 40 -40.00 -10.47 1.09
N VAL A 41 -39.08 -11.36 0.74
CA VAL A 41 -37.78 -11.52 1.43
C VAL A 41 -36.93 -10.26 1.28
N CYS A 42 -36.87 -9.71 0.07
CA CYS A 42 -36.18 -8.44 -0.21
C CYS A 42 -36.75 -7.28 0.62
N ALA A 43 -38.07 -7.18 0.75
CA ALA A 43 -38.73 -6.14 1.55
C ALA A 43 -38.42 -6.29 3.05
N CYS A 44 -38.43 -7.53 3.56
CA CYS A 44 -38.11 -7.83 4.95
C CYS A 44 -36.68 -7.42 5.32
N LEU A 45 -35.69 -7.79 4.50
CA LEU A 45 -34.27 -7.58 4.79
C LEU A 45 -33.76 -6.19 4.33
N ARG A 46 -34.63 -5.33 3.78
CA ARG A 46 -34.22 -4.10 3.08
C ARG A 46 -33.57 -3.06 3.98
N GLN A 47 -34.05 -2.93 5.23
CA GLN A 47 -33.59 -1.89 6.15
C GLN A 47 -32.36 -2.34 6.95
N GLN A 48 -32.35 -3.57 7.47
CA GLN A 48 -31.25 -4.11 8.26
C GLN A 48 -30.03 -4.49 7.40
N TYR A 49 -30.25 -4.99 6.19
CA TYR A 49 -29.19 -5.39 5.25
C TYR A 49 -29.18 -4.47 4.02
N ARG A 50 -29.20 -3.16 4.28
CA ARG A 50 -28.95 -2.12 3.27
C ARG A 50 -27.45 -1.96 2.96
N ALA A 51 -26.61 -2.77 3.59
CA ALA A 51 -25.17 -2.67 3.49
C ALA A 51 -24.70 -2.77 2.02
N PRO A 52 -23.74 -1.91 1.61
CA PRO A 52 -23.08 -2.05 0.32
C PRO A 52 -22.36 -3.40 0.24
N LEU A 53 -22.14 -3.90 -0.98
CA LEU A 53 -21.35 -5.12 -1.20
C LEU A 53 -19.95 -4.94 -0.60
N GLN A 54 -19.53 -5.87 0.24
CA GLN A 54 -18.22 -5.87 0.86
C GLN A 54 -17.24 -6.56 -0.09
N LEU A 55 -16.43 -5.76 -0.78
CA LEU A 55 -15.46 -6.26 -1.76
C LEU A 55 -14.08 -6.50 -1.15
N ALA A 56 -13.77 -5.85 -0.03
CA ALA A 56 -12.45 -5.92 0.60
C ALA A 56 -12.57 -6.50 2.01
N ARG A 57 -11.66 -7.41 2.36
CA ARG A 57 -11.48 -7.89 3.74
C ARG A 57 -10.44 -7.06 4.48
N GLU A 58 -10.43 -7.19 5.80
CA GLU A 58 -9.34 -6.68 6.63
C GLU A 58 -8.01 -7.37 6.28
N LEU A 59 -6.93 -6.59 6.30
CA LEU A 59 -5.60 -7.09 5.97
C LEU A 59 -5.00 -7.87 7.15
N PRO A 60 -4.29 -8.98 6.90
CA PRO A 60 -3.58 -9.68 7.96
C PRO A 60 -2.58 -8.78 8.68
N THR A 61 -2.51 -8.86 10.01
CA THR A 61 -1.63 -8.01 10.84
C THR A 61 -0.16 -8.12 10.43
N TRP A 62 0.31 -9.30 10.03
CA TRP A 62 1.69 -9.48 9.58
C TRP A 62 1.99 -8.71 8.30
N LEU A 63 1.00 -8.50 7.42
CA LEU A 63 1.17 -7.78 6.16
C LEU A 63 1.29 -6.28 6.45
N VAL A 64 0.45 -5.77 7.34
CA VAL A 64 0.50 -4.39 7.84
C VAL A 64 1.79 -4.12 8.62
N ALA A 65 2.31 -5.14 9.34
CA ALA A 65 3.55 -5.06 10.10
C ALA A 65 4.83 -5.28 9.29
N SER A 66 4.72 -5.83 8.08
CA SER A 66 5.88 -6.20 7.28
C SER A 66 6.56 -4.96 6.71
N LYS A 67 7.90 -4.95 6.73
CA LYS A 67 8.71 -4.04 5.90
C LYS A 67 8.68 -4.49 4.43
N LEU A 68 7.50 -4.72 3.85
CA LEU A 68 7.41 -4.73 2.39
C LEU A 68 7.62 -3.27 1.99
N SER A 69 8.88 -2.94 1.74
CA SER A 69 9.51 -1.61 1.74
C SER A 69 8.92 -0.59 0.76
N SER A 70 7.83 -0.95 0.06
CA SER A 70 7.16 -0.19 -0.99
C SER A 70 5.64 -0.35 -1.03
N LEU A 71 5.01 -1.02 -0.04
CA LEU A 71 3.56 -1.20 -0.03
C LEU A 71 2.86 0.05 0.51
N ASN A 72 2.20 0.79 -0.38
CA ASN A 72 1.23 1.80 0.02
C ASN A 72 -0.05 1.10 0.53
N VAL A 73 -0.12 0.88 1.85
CA VAL A 73 -1.21 0.16 2.53
C VAL A 73 -2.57 0.83 2.26
N SER A 74 -2.56 2.15 2.10
CA SER A 74 -3.76 2.96 1.85
C SER A 74 -4.50 2.59 0.54
N GLU A 75 -3.76 2.12 -0.48
CA GLU A 75 -4.29 1.72 -1.80
C GLU A 75 -4.41 0.19 -1.94
N PHE A 76 -3.95 -0.56 -0.96
CA PHE A 76 -3.96 -2.02 -0.98
C PHE A 76 -5.30 -2.58 -0.46
N ALA A 77 -5.77 -3.66 -1.07
CA ALA A 77 -6.95 -4.39 -0.61
C ALA A 77 -6.88 -5.86 -1.05
N LEU A 78 -7.48 -6.74 -0.26
CA LEU A 78 -7.69 -8.14 -0.63
C LEU A 78 -9.17 -8.41 -0.76
N ALA A 79 -9.55 -9.23 -1.73
CA ALA A 79 -10.92 -9.67 -1.94
C ALA A 79 -11.49 -10.30 -0.67
N ASP A 80 -12.70 -9.87 -0.31
CA ASP A 80 -13.51 -10.60 0.66
C ASP A 80 -14.22 -11.77 0.00
N GLN A 81 -14.41 -12.85 0.75
CA GLN A 81 -15.00 -14.09 0.24
C GLN A 81 -16.30 -14.45 1.00
N PRO A 82 -17.37 -14.86 0.30
CA PRO A 82 -17.42 -15.12 -1.14
C PRO A 82 -17.51 -13.84 -1.98
N TRP A 83 -16.73 -13.83 -3.07
CA TRP A 83 -16.77 -12.77 -4.08
C TRP A 83 -18.16 -12.73 -4.75
N PRO A 84 -18.76 -11.55 -4.99
CA PRO A 84 -20.13 -11.43 -5.53
C PRO A 84 -20.29 -11.83 -7.02
N ALA A 85 -19.37 -12.63 -7.58
CA ALA A 85 -19.47 -13.18 -8.93
C ALA A 85 -20.27 -14.50 -9.01
N SER A 86 -20.46 -15.20 -7.89
CA SER A 86 -20.95 -16.60 -7.85
C SER A 86 -22.46 -16.79 -8.12
N SER A 87 -23.19 -15.76 -8.54
CA SER A 87 -24.64 -15.81 -8.79
C SER A 87 -24.96 -15.88 -10.29
N MET A 88 -26.14 -16.43 -10.64
CA MET A 88 -26.64 -16.60 -12.03
C MET A 88 -26.65 -15.29 -12.85
N VAL A 89 -26.62 -14.14 -12.17
CA VAL A 89 -26.24 -12.83 -12.71
C VAL A 89 -25.09 -12.31 -11.85
N SER A 90 -23.87 -12.23 -12.39
CA SER A 90 -22.74 -11.66 -11.63
C SER A 90 -23.07 -10.21 -11.25
N ALA A 91 -23.39 -9.97 -9.97
CA ALA A 91 -23.81 -8.66 -9.48
C ALA A 91 -22.70 -7.62 -9.65
N PHE A 92 -21.45 -8.08 -9.53
CA PHE A 92 -20.27 -7.30 -9.83
C PHE A 92 -20.25 -6.82 -11.29
N LEU A 93 -20.38 -7.75 -12.25
CA LEU A 93 -20.38 -7.39 -13.68
C LEU A 93 -21.59 -6.53 -14.06
N ALA A 94 -22.76 -6.76 -13.46
CA ALA A 94 -23.96 -5.97 -13.72
C ALA A 94 -23.82 -4.51 -13.21
N HIS A 95 -23.07 -4.30 -12.13
CA HIS A 95 -22.79 -2.97 -11.60
C HIS A 95 -21.66 -2.30 -12.37
N PHE A 96 -20.47 -2.91 -12.40
CA PHE A 96 -19.26 -2.32 -12.98
C PHE A 96 -19.16 -2.44 -14.50
N GLY A 97 -20.07 -3.17 -15.17
CA GLY A 97 -20.16 -3.18 -16.63
C GLY A 97 -20.70 -1.88 -17.23
N LYS A 98 -21.19 -0.97 -16.39
CA LYS A 98 -21.75 0.33 -16.79
C LYS A 98 -20.67 1.41 -16.71
N PRO A 99 -20.38 2.17 -17.78
CA PRO A 99 -19.38 3.23 -17.74
C PRO A 99 -19.63 4.28 -16.65
N GLU A 100 -20.90 4.55 -16.32
CA GLU A 100 -21.29 5.56 -15.34
C GLU A 100 -20.78 5.25 -13.93
N THR A 101 -20.63 3.97 -13.55
CA THR A 101 -20.16 3.61 -12.20
C THR A 101 -18.70 3.98 -11.97
N TRP A 102 -17.92 4.15 -13.04
CA TRP A 102 -16.49 4.47 -12.94
C TRP A 102 -16.21 5.96 -12.80
N ARG A 103 -17.14 6.81 -13.26
CA ARG A 103 -16.95 8.27 -13.31
C ARG A 103 -16.84 8.92 -11.93
N GLY A 104 -17.54 8.35 -10.94
CA GLY A 104 -17.50 8.80 -9.55
C GLY A 104 -16.33 8.24 -8.73
N LEU A 105 -15.60 7.24 -9.24
CA LEU A 105 -14.53 6.59 -8.47
C LEU A 105 -13.21 7.36 -8.54
N THR A 106 -12.62 7.63 -7.38
CA THR A 106 -11.27 8.22 -7.28
C THR A 106 -10.20 7.23 -7.73
N LEU A 107 -8.99 7.71 -8.05
CA LEU A 107 -7.87 6.83 -8.43
C LEU A 107 -7.61 5.76 -7.37
N ARG A 108 -7.60 6.16 -6.09
CA ARG A 108 -7.40 5.25 -4.95
C ARG A 108 -8.48 4.17 -4.90
N GLN A 109 -9.75 4.52 -5.10
CA GLN A 109 -10.85 3.55 -5.12
C GLN A 109 -10.71 2.58 -6.30
N ARG A 110 -10.33 3.06 -7.49
CA ARG A 110 -10.12 2.19 -8.67
C ARG A 110 -8.93 1.25 -8.48
N ARG A 111 -7.83 1.70 -7.86
CA ARG A 111 -6.68 0.85 -7.49
C ARG A 111 -7.04 -0.23 -6.47
N ARG A 112 -7.78 0.13 -5.41
CA ARG A 112 -8.28 -0.83 -4.42
C ARG A 112 -9.20 -1.87 -5.07
N LEU A 113 -10.10 -1.43 -5.96
CA LEU A 113 -10.98 -2.32 -6.72
C LEU A 113 -10.18 -3.30 -7.60
N LEU A 114 -9.12 -2.84 -8.24
CA LEU A 114 -8.20 -3.70 -9.00
C LEU A 114 -7.48 -4.71 -8.11
N CYS A 115 -7.03 -4.33 -6.91
CA CYS A 115 -6.44 -5.27 -5.94
C CYS A 115 -7.45 -6.34 -5.49
N CYS A 116 -8.70 -5.94 -5.22
CA CYS A 116 -9.76 -6.88 -4.90
C CYS A 116 -10.05 -7.83 -6.07
N ALA A 117 -10.22 -7.32 -7.30
CA ALA A 117 -10.47 -8.16 -8.46
C ALA A 117 -9.31 -9.14 -8.72
N ALA A 118 -8.07 -8.68 -8.57
CA ALA A 118 -6.86 -9.49 -8.71
C ALA A 118 -6.75 -10.63 -7.69
N SER A 119 -7.33 -10.46 -6.50
CA SER A 119 -7.34 -11.47 -5.43
C SER A 119 -8.67 -12.24 -5.30
N SER A 120 -9.63 -11.98 -6.19
CA SER A 120 -10.98 -12.56 -6.13
C SER A 120 -11.05 -14.02 -6.60
N GLY A 121 -10.11 -14.43 -7.47
CA GLY A 121 -10.17 -15.69 -8.22
C GLY A 121 -11.14 -15.68 -9.41
N ASP A 122 -11.81 -14.55 -9.70
CA ASP A 122 -12.69 -14.42 -10.86
C ASP A 122 -12.02 -13.66 -12.01
N ALA A 123 -11.65 -14.41 -13.05
CA ALA A 123 -11.01 -13.87 -14.25
C ALA A 123 -11.88 -12.83 -14.97
N ALA A 124 -13.21 -12.98 -14.98
CA ALA A 124 -14.11 -12.06 -15.66
C ALA A 124 -14.17 -10.69 -14.94
N SER A 125 -14.22 -10.70 -13.61
CA SER A 125 -14.11 -9.48 -12.80
C SER A 125 -12.78 -8.77 -13.04
N LEU A 126 -11.66 -9.51 -13.06
CA LEU A 126 -10.34 -8.92 -13.32
C LEU A 126 -10.25 -8.30 -14.73
N ASP A 127 -10.74 -8.99 -15.75
CA ASP A 127 -10.71 -8.48 -17.13
C ASP A 127 -11.55 -7.20 -17.28
N LEU A 128 -12.75 -7.18 -16.69
CA LEU A 128 -13.60 -6.00 -16.68
C LEU A 128 -12.91 -4.82 -16.00
N VAL A 129 -12.29 -5.04 -14.83
CA VAL A 129 -11.62 -3.97 -14.10
C VAL A 129 -10.40 -3.47 -14.86
N LEU A 130 -9.56 -4.34 -15.43
CA LEU A 130 -8.42 -3.91 -16.25
C LEU A 130 -8.85 -3.08 -17.46
N GLN A 131 -9.99 -3.41 -18.07
CA GLN A 131 -10.53 -2.68 -19.21
C GLN A 131 -11.03 -1.27 -18.86
N HIS A 132 -11.63 -1.09 -17.68
CA HIS A 132 -12.35 0.15 -17.33
C HIS A 132 -11.73 0.98 -16.19
N CYS A 133 -10.80 0.43 -15.42
CA CYS A 133 -10.23 1.11 -14.25
C CYS A 133 -9.50 2.41 -14.59
N GLY A 134 -9.03 2.56 -15.83
CA GLY A 134 -8.31 3.75 -16.27
C GLY A 134 -7.11 4.06 -15.39
N CYS A 135 -6.54 3.04 -14.73
CA CYS A 135 -5.31 3.15 -13.97
C CYS A 135 -4.23 2.25 -14.56
N HIS A 136 -2.98 2.69 -14.45
CA HIS A 136 -1.86 1.79 -14.65
C HIS A 136 -1.88 0.71 -13.56
N PRO A 137 -1.75 -0.59 -13.87
CA PRO A 137 -1.73 -1.64 -12.86
C PRO A 137 -0.66 -1.35 -11.79
N PRO A 138 -1.04 -1.12 -10.53
CA PRO A 138 -0.09 -0.79 -9.48
C PRO A 138 0.50 -2.08 -8.90
N GLN A 139 1.75 -2.03 -8.41
CA GLN A 139 2.39 -3.14 -7.70
C GLN A 139 1.50 -3.76 -6.59
N PRO A 140 0.76 -2.99 -5.77
CA PRO A 140 -0.29 -3.50 -4.88
C PRO A 140 -1.24 -4.55 -5.49
N ALA A 141 -1.67 -4.40 -6.74
CA ALA A 141 -2.57 -5.35 -7.38
C ALA A 141 -1.88 -6.69 -7.67
N LEU A 142 -0.60 -6.64 -8.09
CA LEU A 142 0.21 -7.85 -8.27
C LEU A 142 0.45 -8.55 -6.94
N ILE A 143 0.78 -7.80 -5.88
CA ILE A 143 0.93 -8.36 -4.53
C ILE A 143 -0.38 -9.02 -4.05
N ALA A 144 -1.54 -8.41 -4.33
CA ALA A 144 -2.83 -8.99 -3.96
C ALA A 144 -3.08 -10.35 -4.63
N ALA A 145 -2.82 -10.47 -5.94
CA ALA A 145 -2.90 -11.73 -6.67
C ALA A 145 -1.89 -12.77 -6.16
N VAL A 146 -0.66 -12.32 -5.88
CA VAL A 146 0.41 -13.15 -5.31
C VAL A 146 -0.03 -13.77 -4.00
N LEU A 147 -0.58 -12.99 -3.06
CA LEU A 147 -0.93 -13.49 -1.73
C LEU A 147 -1.99 -14.61 -1.75
N VAL A 148 -2.88 -14.61 -2.75
CA VAL A 148 -3.86 -15.69 -2.94
C VAL A 148 -3.36 -16.82 -3.84
N GLY A 149 -2.20 -16.67 -4.47
CA GLY A 149 -1.61 -17.68 -5.34
C GLY A 149 -2.24 -17.75 -6.74
N ASP A 150 -2.93 -16.70 -7.18
CA ASP A 150 -3.56 -16.70 -8.51
C ASP A 150 -2.52 -16.39 -9.60
N VAL A 151 -1.91 -17.46 -10.12
CA VAL A 151 -0.90 -17.39 -11.19
C VAL A 151 -1.44 -16.70 -12.44
N ARG A 152 -2.71 -16.95 -12.81
CA ARG A 152 -3.32 -16.36 -14.03
C ARG A 152 -3.54 -14.86 -13.86
N ALA A 153 -3.98 -14.42 -12.68
CA ALA A 153 -4.08 -13.01 -12.37
C ALA A 153 -2.71 -12.33 -12.40
N CYS A 154 -1.66 -12.97 -11.86
CA CYS A 154 -0.29 -12.47 -11.92
C CYS A 154 0.20 -12.31 -13.37
N GLU A 155 0.04 -13.33 -14.22
CA GLU A 155 0.39 -13.28 -15.65
C GLU A 155 -0.31 -12.14 -16.37
N LYS A 156 -1.62 -11.96 -16.13
CA LYS A 156 -2.41 -10.87 -16.72
C LYS A 156 -1.90 -9.50 -16.29
N LEU A 157 -1.59 -9.31 -15.01
CA LEU A 157 -1.08 -8.05 -14.48
C LEU A 157 0.31 -7.72 -15.03
N LEU A 158 1.20 -8.71 -15.14
CA LEU A 158 2.51 -8.55 -15.77
C LEU A 158 2.38 -8.21 -17.26
N ALA A 159 1.49 -8.91 -17.99
CA ALA A 159 1.21 -8.63 -19.40
C ALA A 159 0.55 -7.25 -19.61
N ALA A 160 -0.21 -6.75 -18.64
CA ALA A 160 -0.79 -5.42 -18.63
C ALA A 160 0.23 -4.30 -18.33
N GLY A 161 1.51 -4.64 -18.11
CA GLY A 161 2.60 -3.70 -17.91
C GLY A 161 2.82 -3.28 -16.45
N CYS A 162 2.32 -4.04 -15.47
CA CYS A 162 2.56 -3.73 -14.05
C CYS A 162 4.06 -3.55 -13.78
N GLU A 163 4.45 -2.37 -13.32
CA GLU A 163 5.80 -2.12 -12.81
C GLU A 163 5.92 -2.71 -11.42
N TRP A 164 7.04 -3.40 -11.15
CA TRP A 164 7.22 -4.08 -9.88
C TRP A 164 8.69 -4.13 -9.46
N SER A 165 8.90 -4.24 -8.16
CA SER A 165 10.19 -4.37 -7.47
C SER A 165 10.37 -5.80 -6.93
N ALA A 166 11.28 -6.04 -5.99
CA ALA A 166 11.39 -7.33 -5.31
C ALA A 166 10.17 -7.66 -4.41
N ALA A 167 9.35 -6.68 -4.03
CA ALA A 167 8.28 -6.85 -3.04
C ALA A 167 7.22 -7.92 -3.39
N PRO A 168 6.74 -8.09 -4.65
CA PRO A 168 5.87 -9.22 -5.00
C PRO A 168 6.55 -10.57 -4.83
N LEU A 169 7.86 -10.68 -5.08
CA LEU A 169 8.58 -11.93 -4.83
C LEU A 169 8.67 -12.20 -3.33
N GLU A 170 9.03 -11.21 -2.51
CA GLU A 170 9.03 -11.33 -1.04
C GLU A 170 7.65 -11.79 -0.50
N ALA A 171 6.57 -11.21 -1.01
CA ALA A 171 5.21 -11.60 -0.65
C ALA A 171 4.90 -13.05 -1.07
N ALA A 172 5.32 -13.47 -2.27
CA ALA A 172 5.12 -14.84 -2.76
C ALA A 172 5.89 -15.86 -1.91
N MET A 173 7.16 -15.54 -1.59
CA MET A 173 8.02 -16.36 -0.73
C MET A 173 7.42 -16.52 0.66
N ARG A 174 6.96 -15.41 1.25
CA ARG A 174 6.35 -15.36 2.58
C ARG A 174 5.00 -16.07 2.66
N ALA A 175 4.22 -16.07 1.58
CA ALA A 175 2.94 -16.78 1.48
C ALA A 175 3.08 -18.22 0.96
N GLY A 176 4.28 -18.65 0.55
CA GLY A 176 4.56 -20.02 0.13
C GLY A 176 4.09 -20.37 -1.28
N GLN A 177 3.87 -19.35 -2.10
CA GLN A 177 3.25 -19.46 -3.41
C GLN A 177 4.30 -19.83 -4.47
N LEU A 178 4.81 -21.06 -4.40
CA LEU A 178 5.95 -21.54 -5.20
C LEU A 178 5.77 -21.32 -6.71
N ASP A 179 4.58 -21.58 -7.25
CA ASP A 179 4.32 -21.42 -8.68
C ASP A 179 4.35 -19.93 -9.10
N VAL A 180 3.90 -19.03 -8.22
CA VAL A 180 4.03 -17.58 -8.43
C VAL A 180 5.49 -17.14 -8.30
N CYS A 181 6.26 -17.68 -7.35
CA CYS A 181 7.69 -17.39 -7.25
C CYS A 181 8.44 -17.76 -8.54
N ARG A 182 8.13 -18.93 -9.12
CA ARG A 182 8.69 -19.37 -10.41
C ARG A 182 8.31 -18.44 -11.55
N LEU A 183 7.03 -18.06 -11.62
CA LEU A 183 6.55 -17.09 -12.61
C LEU A 183 7.34 -15.78 -12.52
N LEU A 184 7.43 -15.19 -11.33
CA LEU A 184 8.13 -13.92 -11.11
C LEU A 184 9.63 -13.99 -11.44
N VAL A 185 10.31 -15.08 -11.08
CA VAL A 185 11.72 -15.27 -11.44
C VAL A 185 11.87 -15.43 -12.96
N SER A 186 11.00 -16.20 -13.61
CA SER A 186 11.02 -16.36 -15.08
C SER A 186 10.70 -15.07 -15.84
N ALA A 187 9.90 -14.18 -15.25
CA ALA A 187 9.58 -12.86 -15.77
C ALA A 187 10.73 -11.83 -15.61
N GLY A 188 11.86 -12.24 -15.02
CA GLY A 188 13.04 -11.39 -14.88
C GLY A 188 13.00 -10.49 -13.65
N CYS A 189 12.80 -11.08 -12.47
CA CYS A 189 12.70 -10.35 -11.19
C CYS A 189 13.81 -9.27 -11.04
N PRO A 190 13.44 -8.01 -10.77
CA PRO A 190 14.37 -6.88 -10.67
C PRO A 190 15.08 -6.91 -9.31
N LEU A 191 15.97 -7.88 -9.13
CA LEU A 191 16.86 -7.94 -7.97
C LEU A 191 17.99 -6.91 -8.12
N PRO A 192 18.50 -6.35 -7.00
CA PRO A 192 19.70 -5.52 -7.01
C PRO A 192 20.88 -6.20 -7.70
N GLY A 193 21.77 -5.38 -8.28
CA GLY A 193 23.02 -5.85 -8.88
C GLY A 193 24.00 -6.42 -7.86
N TRP A 194 25.14 -6.93 -8.34
CA TRP A 194 26.22 -7.37 -7.46
C TRP A 194 26.95 -6.14 -6.89
N PRO A 195 27.32 -6.10 -5.58
CA PRO A 195 27.29 -7.15 -4.55
C PRO A 195 25.97 -7.29 -3.76
N ASP A 196 25.07 -6.31 -3.83
CA ASP A 196 23.81 -6.23 -3.07
C ASP A 196 22.87 -7.41 -3.30
N ARG A 197 23.02 -8.10 -4.45
CA ARG A 197 22.27 -9.31 -4.80
C ARG A 197 22.37 -10.41 -3.74
N LYS A 198 23.54 -10.58 -3.11
CA LYS A 198 23.75 -11.63 -2.10
C LYS A 198 22.86 -11.39 -0.89
N ASP A 199 22.79 -10.14 -0.48
CA ASP A 199 22.03 -9.66 0.67
C ASP A 199 20.54 -9.75 0.39
N ALA A 200 20.10 -9.32 -0.80
CA ALA A 200 18.71 -9.46 -1.25
C ALA A 200 18.22 -10.93 -1.29
N LEU A 201 19.06 -11.87 -1.73
CA LEU A 201 18.71 -13.30 -1.72
C LEU A 201 18.65 -13.87 -0.31
N GLY A 202 19.53 -13.40 0.58
CA GLY A 202 19.50 -13.74 2.00
C GLY A 202 18.22 -13.26 2.68
N ASP A 203 17.81 -12.03 2.41
CA ASP A 203 16.55 -11.45 2.87
C ASP A 203 15.34 -12.23 2.34
N LEU A 204 15.31 -12.55 1.03
CA LEU A 204 14.26 -13.38 0.43
C LEU A 204 14.15 -14.76 1.10
N ALA A 205 15.28 -15.42 1.35
CA ALA A 205 15.27 -16.69 2.06
C ALA A 205 14.74 -16.54 3.50
N ALA A 206 15.09 -15.45 4.19
CA ALA A 206 14.54 -15.14 5.50
C ALA A 206 13.01 -14.89 5.44
N THR A 207 12.48 -14.28 4.37
CA THR A 207 11.03 -14.12 4.19
C THR A 207 10.31 -15.46 4.02
N ALA A 208 10.87 -16.39 3.23
CA ALA A 208 10.34 -17.74 3.08
C ALA A 208 10.40 -18.55 4.39
N ALA A 209 11.51 -18.45 5.12
CA ALA A 209 11.66 -19.09 6.42
C ALA A 209 10.63 -18.55 7.44
N ARG A 210 10.43 -17.23 7.48
CA ARG A 210 9.41 -16.58 8.32
C ARG A 210 7.96 -16.87 7.88
N GLY A 211 7.74 -17.49 6.72
CA GLY A 211 6.46 -18.06 6.30
C GLY A 211 6.35 -19.57 6.47
N GLY A 212 7.45 -20.24 6.88
CA GLY A 212 7.44 -21.68 7.15
C GLY A 212 7.56 -22.54 5.90
N HIS A 213 8.00 -21.97 4.78
CA HIS A 213 7.90 -22.62 3.47
C HIS A 213 9.23 -23.28 3.06
N GLU A 214 9.54 -24.44 3.63
CA GLU A 214 10.76 -25.20 3.29
C GLU A 214 10.88 -25.49 1.79
N ARG A 215 9.76 -25.84 1.14
CA ARG A 215 9.71 -26.13 -0.30
C ARG A 215 10.20 -24.97 -1.16
N VAL A 216 9.96 -23.74 -0.71
CA VAL A 216 10.43 -22.53 -1.38
C VAL A 216 11.93 -22.38 -1.20
N LEU A 217 12.47 -22.61 0.00
CA LEU A 217 13.91 -22.60 0.26
C LEU A 217 14.66 -23.64 -0.58
N LEU A 218 14.13 -24.86 -0.67
CA LEU A 218 14.69 -25.93 -1.51
C LEU A 218 14.68 -25.55 -3.00
N TRP A 219 13.61 -24.92 -3.47
CA TRP A 219 13.55 -24.44 -4.84
C TRP A 219 14.58 -23.33 -5.08
N MET A 220 14.75 -22.37 -4.16
CA MET A 220 15.77 -21.31 -4.28
C MET A 220 17.19 -21.87 -4.44
N GLU A 221 17.54 -22.95 -3.73
CA GLU A 221 18.85 -23.62 -3.87
C GLU A 221 19.05 -24.25 -5.26
N SER A 222 17.96 -24.67 -5.90
CA SER A 222 17.97 -25.31 -7.21
C SER A 222 17.82 -24.35 -8.40
N GLU A 223 17.40 -23.10 -8.15
CA GLU A 223 16.97 -22.15 -9.18
C GLU A 223 18.16 -21.35 -9.75
N PRO A 224 18.56 -21.56 -11.02
CA PRO A 224 19.69 -20.84 -11.62
C PRO A 224 19.48 -19.32 -11.69
N GLY A 225 18.22 -18.87 -11.80
CA GLY A 225 17.87 -17.45 -11.78
C GLY A 225 18.20 -16.72 -10.46
N LEU A 226 18.43 -17.46 -9.38
CA LEU A 226 18.71 -16.95 -8.03
C LEU A 226 20.15 -17.24 -7.57
N ALA A 227 21.07 -17.50 -8.49
CA ALA A 227 22.49 -17.68 -8.17
C ALA A 227 23.22 -16.36 -7.86
N PHE A 228 24.25 -16.41 -7.00
CA PHE A 228 25.12 -15.26 -6.70
C PHE A 228 26.00 -14.86 -7.91
N GLY A 229 26.23 -15.81 -8.81
CA GLY A 229 26.98 -15.66 -10.05
C GLY A 229 26.91 -16.95 -10.88
N PRO A 230 27.52 -16.99 -12.08
CA PRO A 230 27.44 -18.13 -13.00
C PRO A 230 28.00 -19.45 -12.45
N ALA A 231 28.69 -19.43 -11.29
CA ALA A 231 29.34 -20.59 -10.68
C ALA A 231 28.98 -20.83 -9.20
N GLU A 232 28.15 -19.98 -8.58
CA GLU A 232 27.82 -20.09 -7.15
C GLU A 232 26.30 -20.06 -6.93
N PRO A 233 25.65 -21.23 -6.81
CA PRO A 233 24.23 -21.30 -6.46
C PRO A 233 23.99 -20.77 -5.05
N PHE A 234 22.76 -20.35 -4.80
CA PHE A 234 22.32 -19.97 -3.46
C PHE A 234 22.47 -21.18 -2.51
N ASP A 235 23.19 -21.00 -1.40
CA ASP A 235 23.37 -22.02 -0.36
C ASP A 235 22.88 -21.47 0.97
N ARG A 236 21.74 -22.00 1.43
CA ARG A 236 21.09 -21.53 2.66
C ARG A 236 21.89 -21.85 3.92
N ARG A 237 22.96 -22.66 3.83
CA ARG A 237 23.89 -22.92 4.95
C ARG A 237 24.95 -21.83 5.11
N LYS A 238 25.19 -21.03 4.05
CA LYS A 238 26.21 -19.97 4.02
C LYS A 238 25.62 -18.57 4.23
N THR A 239 24.30 -18.45 4.37
CA THR A 239 23.64 -17.17 4.64
C THR A 239 23.84 -16.77 6.10
N HIS A 240 24.14 -15.48 6.28
CA HIS A 240 24.33 -14.86 7.59
C HIS A 240 23.01 -14.33 8.21
N TYR A 241 21.88 -14.40 7.49
CA TYR A 241 20.60 -13.77 7.84
C TYR A 241 19.76 -14.50 8.91
N GLY A 242 20.34 -15.46 9.63
CA GLY A 242 19.65 -16.14 10.73
C GLY A 242 18.32 -16.80 10.33
N LEU A 243 18.34 -17.72 9.36
CA LEU A 243 17.13 -18.41 8.90
C LEU A 243 16.37 -19.13 10.04
N VAL A 244 17.11 -19.64 11.04
CA VAL A 244 16.53 -20.20 12.27
C VAL A 244 15.72 -19.14 13.02
N SER A 245 16.28 -17.94 13.22
CA SER A 245 15.59 -16.81 13.85
C SER A 245 14.37 -16.36 13.04
N ALA A 246 14.47 -16.34 11.71
CA ALA A 246 13.35 -15.99 10.84
C ALA A 246 12.20 -17.00 10.93
N ALA A 247 12.50 -18.31 10.91
CA ALA A 247 11.49 -19.36 11.09
C ALA A 247 10.85 -19.31 12.49
N ALA A 248 11.66 -19.06 13.53
CA ALA A 248 11.17 -18.84 14.89
C ALA A 248 10.26 -17.62 15.01
N GLU A 249 10.62 -16.50 14.37
CA GLU A 249 9.81 -15.28 14.36
C GLU A 249 8.45 -15.49 13.68
N GLY A 250 8.38 -16.37 12.68
CA GLY A 250 7.13 -16.81 12.06
C GLY A 250 6.36 -17.89 12.84
N GLY A 251 6.93 -18.42 13.94
CA GLY A 251 6.32 -19.51 14.73
C GLY A 251 6.44 -20.89 14.09
N HIS A 252 7.28 -21.08 13.08
CA HIS A 252 7.43 -22.33 12.35
C HIS A 252 8.48 -23.25 12.98
N VAL A 253 8.09 -23.89 14.09
CA VAL A 253 8.97 -24.69 14.96
C VAL A 253 9.66 -25.83 14.21
N GLU A 254 8.93 -26.58 13.37
CA GLU A 254 9.50 -27.71 12.60
C GLU A 254 10.59 -27.25 11.63
N LEU A 255 10.34 -26.15 10.90
CA LEU A 255 11.33 -25.59 9.98
C LEU A 255 12.53 -25.00 10.74
N MET A 256 12.29 -24.34 11.87
CA MET A 256 13.35 -23.83 12.75
C MET A 256 14.26 -24.97 13.24
N GLU A 257 13.69 -26.06 13.74
CA GLU A 257 14.43 -27.26 14.19
C GLU A 257 15.25 -27.88 13.05
N LEU A 258 14.64 -28.01 11.87
CA LEU A 258 15.32 -28.54 10.68
C LEU A 258 16.52 -27.66 10.31
N LEU A 259 16.35 -26.34 10.28
CA LEU A 259 17.42 -25.40 9.96
C LEU A 259 18.53 -25.40 11.01
N ASP A 260 18.18 -25.49 12.29
CA ASP A 260 19.15 -25.55 13.41
C ASP A 260 20.02 -26.81 13.32
N GLN A 261 19.40 -27.98 13.05
CA GLN A 261 20.12 -29.24 12.83
C GLN A 261 21.09 -29.18 11.65
N GLN A 262 20.70 -28.51 10.56
CA GLN A 262 21.54 -28.35 9.37
C GLN A 262 22.67 -27.32 9.57
N GLN A 263 22.52 -26.39 10.51
CA GLN A 263 23.53 -25.38 10.86
C GLN A 263 24.50 -25.83 11.95
N ALA A 264 24.19 -26.87 12.73
CA ALA A 264 25.01 -27.41 13.82
C ALA A 264 26.42 -27.93 13.40
N GLY A 265 26.75 -27.95 12.11
CA GLY A 265 28.08 -28.24 11.57
C GLY A 265 28.93 -27.00 11.21
N GLY A 266 28.39 -25.78 11.36
CA GLY A 266 29.06 -24.51 11.06
C GLY A 266 29.46 -23.74 12.33
N ASN A 267 30.65 -23.15 12.35
CA ASN A 267 31.19 -22.42 13.50
C ASN A 267 30.52 -21.04 13.68
N THR A 268 29.30 -20.99 14.23
CA THR A 268 28.63 -19.73 14.59
C THR A 268 28.14 -19.77 16.04
N ALA A 269 29.05 -19.59 17.00
CA ALA A 269 28.76 -19.54 18.43
C ALA A 269 28.14 -18.20 18.92
N GLY A 270 27.36 -17.50 18.09
CA GLY A 270 26.75 -16.19 18.37
C GLY A 270 25.22 -15.98 18.21
N PRO A 271 24.40 -16.88 17.61
CA PRO A 271 23.00 -16.58 17.25
C PRO A 271 21.94 -17.00 18.29
N GLN A 272 22.30 -17.66 19.38
CA GLN A 272 21.32 -18.28 20.28
C GLN A 272 20.42 -17.26 21.02
N LEU A 273 20.92 -16.05 21.33
CA LEU A 273 20.09 -14.99 21.93
C LEU A 273 19.08 -14.41 20.93
N TYR A 274 19.50 -14.14 19.69
CA TYR A 274 18.60 -13.70 18.64
C TYR A 274 17.54 -14.77 18.31
N ASN A 275 17.91 -16.05 18.36
CA ASN A 275 16.96 -17.14 18.23
C ASN A 275 15.95 -17.17 19.39
N LEU A 276 16.39 -16.98 20.64
CA LEU A 276 15.48 -16.90 21.80
C LEU A 276 14.54 -15.69 21.72
N GLU A 277 15.03 -14.52 21.29
CA GLU A 277 14.19 -13.34 21.04
C GLU A 277 13.12 -13.65 19.98
N SER A 278 13.50 -14.28 18.86
CA SER A 278 12.56 -14.71 17.83
C SER A 278 11.58 -15.78 18.29
N ILE A 279 12.00 -16.74 19.12
CA ILE A 279 11.13 -17.76 19.73
C ILE A 279 10.11 -17.11 20.66
N ALA A 280 10.55 -16.17 21.52
CA ALA A 280 9.66 -15.45 22.42
C ALA A 280 8.62 -14.63 21.64
N TYR A 281 9.01 -14.06 20.50
CA TYR A 281 8.09 -13.37 19.60
C TYR A 281 7.12 -14.33 18.90
N GLY A 282 7.58 -15.30 18.13
CA GLY A 282 6.74 -16.04 17.17
C GLY A 282 6.22 -17.41 17.62
N CYS A 283 6.92 -18.12 18.52
CA CYS A 283 6.58 -19.49 18.93
C CYS A 283 5.75 -19.51 20.22
N THR A 284 5.17 -20.65 20.61
CA THR A 284 4.43 -20.75 21.89
C THR A 284 5.37 -20.77 23.11
N LEU A 285 4.80 -20.58 24.30
CA LEU A 285 5.48 -20.66 25.58
C LEU A 285 6.17 -22.01 25.79
N GLU A 286 5.54 -23.12 25.37
CA GLU A 286 6.13 -24.46 25.52
C GLU A 286 7.46 -24.57 24.76
N VAL A 287 7.52 -24.00 23.56
CA VAL A 287 8.74 -23.95 22.74
C VAL A 287 9.79 -23.08 23.41
N LEU A 288 9.40 -21.91 23.91
CA LEU A 288 10.29 -21.02 24.65
C LEU A 288 10.87 -21.72 25.89
N GLN A 289 10.06 -22.42 26.68
CA GLN A 289 10.50 -23.17 27.86
C GLN A 289 11.47 -24.30 27.49
N ARG A 290 11.19 -25.03 26.41
CA ARG A 290 12.05 -26.12 25.93
C ARG A 290 13.43 -25.59 25.54
N TYR A 291 13.49 -24.55 24.72
CA TYR A 291 14.77 -23.97 24.28
C TYR A 291 15.48 -23.18 25.37
N TRP A 292 14.74 -22.59 26.31
CA TRP A 292 15.31 -22.04 27.53
C TRP A 292 16.04 -23.12 28.32
N ALA A 293 15.40 -24.25 28.58
CA ALA A 293 16.03 -25.36 29.29
C ALA A 293 17.24 -25.92 28.52
N LEU A 294 17.15 -26.05 27.20
CA LEU A 294 18.23 -26.60 26.37
C LEU A 294 19.44 -25.66 26.25
N TRP A 295 19.21 -24.40 25.90
CA TRP A 295 20.30 -23.47 25.54
C TRP A 295 20.78 -22.63 26.72
N VAL A 296 19.88 -22.28 27.65
CA VAL A 296 20.23 -21.43 28.80
C VAL A 296 20.62 -22.29 30.01
N GLU A 297 19.82 -23.31 30.34
CA GLU A 297 20.05 -24.14 31.53
C GLU A 297 20.97 -25.35 31.26
N GLY A 298 20.87 -25.98 30.09
CA GLY A 298 21.47 -27.29 29.78
C GLY A 298 22.89 -27.27 29.22
N GLN A 299 23.35 -26.18 28.59
CA GLN A 299 24.69 -26.11 27.99
C GLN A 299 25.73 -25.38 28.85
N GLY A 300 25.36 -24.89 30.04
CA GLY A 300 26.28 -24.10 30.88
C GLY A 300 26.91 -22.98 30.06
N TRP A 301 26.08 -22.17 29.39
CA TRP A 301 26.53 -21.01 28.59
C TRP A 301 27.65 -20.29 29.35
N THR A 302 28.80 -20.07 28.73
CA THR A 302 29.95 -19.35 29.35
C THR A 302 30.25 -18.02 28.69
N GLY A 303 29.40 -17.56 27.76
CA GLY A 303 29.45 -16.18 27.26
C GLY A 303 30.81 -15.83 26.67
N GLY A 304 31.23 -16.56 25.63
CA GLY A 304 32.33 -16.07 24.81
C GLY A 304 31.97 -14.69 24.24
N PRO A 305 32.89 -13.71 24.24
CA PRO A 305 32.60 -12.38 23.76
C PRO A 305 32.12 -12.47 22.31
N GLY A 306 31.03 -11.77 22.01
CA GLY A 306 30.64 -11.52 20.62
C GLY A 306 31.79 -10.83 19.86
N PRO A 307 31.71 -10.72 18.52
CA PRO A 307 32.78 -10.18 17.67
C PRO A 307 33.18 -8.72 17.98
N TYR A 308 32.53 -8.05 18.93
CA TYR A 308 32.91 -6.76 19.49
C TYR A 308 33.24 -6.92 20.98
N GLY A 309 34.46 -7.37 21.26
CA GLY A 309 34.92 -7.59 22.63
C GLY A 309 35.21 -6.29 23.38
N ILE A 310 34.71 -6.20 24.62
CA ILE A 310 35.42 -5.52 25.71
C ILE A 310 35.49 -6.53 26.84
N GLY A 311 36.72 -6.94 27.15
CA GLY A 311 37.02 -8.00 28.10
C GLY A 311 37.00 -7.55 29.56
N GLY A 312 37.02 -8.55 30.44
CA GLY A 312 37.31 -8.38 31.86
C GLY A 312 36.23 -8.94 32.76
N ASP A 313 36.60 -10.02 33.44
CA ASP A 313 36.13 -10.41 34.77
C ASP A 313 34.89 -11.34 34.83
N GLY A 314 35.16 -12.57 35.32
CA GLY A 314 34.25 -13.71 35.33
C GLY A 314 32.99 -13.52 36.16
N VAL A 315 31.89 -13.16 35.48
CA VAL A 315 30.51 -13.10 35.99
C VAL A 315 29.61 -13.96 35.07
N PRO A 316 28.63 -14.73 35.59
CA PRO A 316 27.85 -15.68 34.80
C PRO A 316 26.87 -15.01 33.81
N PRO A 317 26.36 -15.72 32.78
CA PRO A 317 26.10 -15.09 31.48
C PRO A 317 24.62 -15.03 31.09
N LEU A 318 24.12 -13.80 31.04
CA LEU A 318 23.61 -13.10 29.86
C LEU A 318 24.41 -11.78 29.83
N PRO A 319 24.38 -10.89 28.82
CA PRO A 319 25.03 -9.60 29.00
C PRO A 319 24.43 -8.94 30.26
N VAL A 320 25.20 -8.87 31.34
CA VAL A 320 24.86 -8.16 32.60
C VAL A 320 24.88 -6.64 32.37
N GLY A 321 24.83 -6.20 31.11
CA GLY A 321 24.54 -4.84 30.71
C GLY A 321 23.18 -4.77 30.01
N GLY A 322 22.15 -4.33 30.76
CA GLY A 322 20.93 -3.63 30.33
C GLY A 322 20.06 -4.19 29.20
N GLY A 323 20.61 -4.47 28.01
CA GLY A 323 19.82 -4.59 26.78
C GLY A 323 19.36 -6.00 26.37
N GLY A 324 20.01 -7.08 26.86
CA GLY A 324 19.73 -8.45 26.40
C GLY A 324 18.39 -9.01 26.87
N THR A 325 18.14 -8.99 28.20
CA THR A 325 16.86 -9.41 28.77
C THR A 325 15.72 -8.48 28.35
N GLY A 326 16.00 -7.17 28.26
CA GLY A 326 15.02 -6.17 27.79
C GLY A 326 14.52 -6.46 26.38
N ARG A 327 15.39 -6.87 25.44
CA ARG A 327 14.96 -7.29 24.10
C ARG A 327 14.07 -8.52 24.11
N LEU A 328 14.35 -9.50 24.98
CA LEU A 328 13.55 -10.72 25.10
C LEU A 328 12.15 -10.43 25.69
N LEU A 329 12.08 -9.60 26.74
CA LEU A 329 10.83 -9.12 27.31
C LEU A 329 10.03 -8.30 26.29
N ALA A 330 10.68 -7.41 25.54
CA ALA A 330 10.05 -6.64 24.49
C ALA A 330 9.52 -7.54 23.35
N ALA A 331 10.27 -8.58 22.97
CA ALA A 331 9.83 -9.57 21.98
C ALA A 331 8.61 -10.38 22.45
N ALA A 332 8.59 -10.82 23.70
CA ALA A 332 7.43 -11.50 24.30
C ALA A 332 6.22 -10.57 24.41
N GLY A 333 6.42 -9.31 24.83
CA GLY A 333 5.34 -8.33 24.95
C GLY A 333 4.74 -7.91 23.60
N ALA A 334 5.56 -7.89 22.54
CA ALA A 334 5.11 -7.68 21.17
C ALA A 334 4.66 -8.98 20.46
N SER A 335 4.64 -10.12 21.16
CA SER A 335 4.31 -11.41 20.56
C SER A 335 2.85 -11.44 20.08
N PRO A 336 2.59 -11.87 18.82
CA PRO A 336 1.24 -12.01 18.29
C PRO A 336 0.51 -13.27 18.79
N THR A 337 1.16 -14.15 19.57
CA THR A 337 0.53 -15.39 20.04
C THR A 337 -0.36 -15.13 21.27
N PRO A 338 -1.44 -15.91 21.49
CA PRO A 338 -2.37 -15.67 22.61
C PRO A 338 -1.76 -15.84 24.01
N ASP A 339 -0.63 -16.54 24.13
CA ASP A 339 0.09 -16.83 25.36
C ASP A 339 1.16 -15.77 25.71
N TRP A 340 1.16 -14.61 25.03
CA TRP A 340 2.13 -13.53 25.24
C TRP A 340 2.30 -13.12 26.71
N ALA A 341 1.21 -13.07 27.49
CA ALA A 341 1.24 -12.72 28.91
C ALA A 341 1.98 -13.79 29.73
N ALA A 342 1.70 -15.07 29.46
CA ALA A 342 2.37 -16.18 30.13
C ALA A 342 3.87 -16.27 29.78
N LYS A 343 4.27 -15.86 28.57
CA LYS A 343 5.69 -15.71 28.20
C LYS A 343 6.39 -14.63 29.02
N LEU A 344 5.75 -13.46 29.17
CA LEU A 344 6.30 -12.39 30.00
C LEU A 344 6.49 -12.85 31.44
N ASP A 345 5.46 -13.48 32.02
CA ASP A 345 5.49 -13.98 33.39
C ASP A 345 6.57 -15.06 33.57
N PHE A 346 6.72 -15.96 32.59
CA PHE A 346 7.78 -16.97 32.58
C PHE A 346 9.16 -16.33 32.56
N ILE A 347 9.44 -15.41 31.62
CA ILE A 347 10.76 -14.75 31.52
C ILE A 347 11.06 -14.00 32.82
N ARG A 348 10.08 -13.29 33.39
CA ARG A 348 10.24 -12.56 34.65
C ARG A 348 10.45 -13.48 35.85
N SER A 349 9.79 -14.64 35.89
CA SER A 349 10.03 -15.66 36.93
C SER A 349 11.47 -16.19 36.93
N LYS A 350 12.09 -16.27 35.75
CA LYS A 350 13.46 -16.71 35.56
C LYS A 350 14.49 -15.59 35.79
N ARG A 351 14.07 -14.33 35.65
CA ARG A 351 14.90 -13.12 35.77
C ARG A 351 14.20 -12.04 36.61
N PRO A 352 14.05 -12.24 37.94
CA PRO A 352 13.44 -11.24 38.79
C PRO A 352 14.36 -10.03 38.95
N GLY A 353 13.86 -8.83 38.63
CA GLY A 353 14.57 -7.56 38.81
C GLY A 353 15.26 -6.99 37.57
N ASP A 354 15.21 -7.67 36.43
CA ASP A 354 15.65 -7.11 35.15
C ASP A 354 14.63 -6.06 34.66
N SER A 355 15.11 -4.88 34.29
CA SER A 355 14.27 -3.79 33.78
C SER A 355 13.71 -4.14 32.39
N PHE A 356 12.50 -3.67 32.09
CA PHE A 356 12.02 -3.60 30.72
C PHE A 356 12.84 -2.52 30.01
N ASP A 357 13.62 -2.89 29.00
CA ASP A 357 14.31 -1.91 28.14
C ASP A 357 13.59 -1.86 26.81
N TRP A 358 12.43 -1.21 26.81
CA TRP A 358 11.64 -0.98 25.60
C TRP A 358 12.29 0.06 24.67
N ILE A 359 13.09 0.96 25.24
CA ILE A 359 13.74 2.12 24.60
C ILE A 359 14.73 1.66 23.53
N HIS A 360 15.53 0.63 23.82
CA HIS A 360 16.50 0.11 22.86
C HIS A 360 15.90 -0.83 21.81
N ASN A 361 14.60 -1.15 21.88
CA ASN A 361 13.92 -2.00 20.92
C ASN A 361 12.71 -1.32 20.26
N TRP A 362 12.98 -0.22 19.55
CA TRP A 362 12.01 0.49 18.69
C TRP A 362 11.17 -0.46 17.80
N ASN A 363 11.74 -1.59 17.36
CA ASN A 363 11.03 -2.57 16.55
C ASN A 363 9.98 -3.36 17.36
N ALA A 364 10.21 -3.66 18.64
CA ALA A 364 9.21 -4.29 19.50
C ALA A 364 8.07 -3.31 19.82
N ALA A 365 8.42 -2.06 20.11
CA ALA A 365 7.45 -1.00 20.39
C ALA A 365 6.47 -0.79 19.23
N ARG A 366 7.03 -0.59 18.03
CA ARG A 366 6.25 -0.47 16.80
C ARG A 366 5.46 -1.73 16.46
N ARG A 367 5.97 -2.93 16.77
CA ARG A 367 5.22 -4.18 16.54
C ARG A 367 4.03 -4.31 17.48
N ALA A 368 4.18 -3.92 18.75
CA ALA A 368 3.09 -3.93 19.72
C ALA A 368 1.97 -2.97 19.33
N THR A 369 2.29 -1.77 18.82
CA THR A 369 1.26 -0.81 18.36
C THR A 369 0.46 -1.30 17.15
N LEU A 370 0.90 -2.36 16.46
CA LEU A 370 0.14 -2.97 15.38
C LEU A 370 -0.87 -4.01 15.87
N LEU A 371 -0.81 -4.40 17.14
CA LEU A 371 -1.68 -5.41 17.72
C LEU A 371 -3.00 -4.77 18.22
N PRO A 372 -4.16 -5.41 17.99
CA PRO A 372 -5.46 -4.87 18.40
C PRO A 372 -5.70 -4.90 19.91
N ASP A 373 -4.92 -5.67 20.66
CA ASP A 373 -5.02 -5.86 22.11
C ASP A 373 -3.97 -5.04 22.89
N LEU A 374 -3.57 -3.89 22.36
CA LEU A 374 -2.54 -3.04 22.97
C LEU A 374 -2.89 -2.61 24.40
N LEU A 375 -4.12 -2.14 24.66
CA LEU A 375 -4.52 -1.74 26.02
C LEU A 375 -4.42 -2.90 27.03
N PRO A 376 -4.99 -4.10 26.77
CA PRO A 376 -4.76 -5.28 27.62
C PRO A 376 -3.29 -5.57 27.93
N ARG A 377 -2.38 -5.38 26.96
CA ARG A 377 -0.93 -5.56 27.16
C ARG A 377 -0.35 -4.53 28.11
N LEU A 378 -0.74 -3.25 27.97
CA LEU A 378 -0.32 -2.19 28.89
C LEU A 378 -0.82 -2.47 30.31
N LEU A 379 -2.08 -2.89 30.47
CA LEU A 379 -2.64 -3.22 31.78
C LEU A 379 -1.92 -4.40 32.45
N HIS A 380 -1.53 -5.43 31.68
CA HIS A 380 -0.74 -6.54 32.22
C HIS A 380 0.65 -6.07 32.67
N LEU A 381 1.34 -5.29 31.85
CA LEU A 381 2.66 -4.73 32.22
C LEU A 381 2.57 -3.87 33.49
N ALA A 382 1.52 -3.06 33.62
CA ALA A 382 1.23 -2.28 34.82
C ALA A 382 1.03 -3.17 36.06
N ALA A 383 0.22 -4.24 35.92
CA ALA A 383 -0.07 -5.17 37.01
C ALA A 383 1.17 -5.92 37.49
N VAL A 384 2.14 -6.15 36.60
CA VAL A 384 3.43 -6.78 36.92
C VAL A 384 4.45 -5.76 37.45
N GLY A 385 4.05 -4.48 37.61
CA GLY A 385 4.83 -3.44 38.25
C GLY A 385 5.86 -2.76 37.35
N VAL A 386 5.62 -2.73 36.04
CA VAL A 386 6.43 -1.93 35.10
C VAL A 386 6.07 -0.46 35.28
N ASP A 387 7.08 0.37 35.51
CA ASP A 387 6.92 1.82 35.56
C ASP A 387 7.04 2.41 34.14
N PHE A 388 5.92 2.89 33.59
CA PHE A 388 5.90 3.44 32.23
C PHE A 388 6.63 4.77 32.08
N GLU A 389 7.05 5.42 33.16
CA GLU A 389 7.81 6.67 33.08
C GLU A 389 9.32 6.43 32.96
N PHE A 390 9.81 5.26 33.43
CA PHE A 390 11.25 4.97 33.49
C PHE A 390 11.67 3.65 32.81
N GLU A 391 10.76 2.69 32.68
CA GLU A 391 11.02 1.36 32.11
C GLU A 391 10.32 1.14 30.76
N CYS A 392 9.42 2.03 30.34
CA CYS A 392 8.70 1.86 29.08
C CYS A 392 8.40 3.21 28.41
N ASP A 393 9.33 3.72 27.60
CA ASP A 393 9.09 4.89 26.74
C ASP A 393 8.20 4.54 25.54
N LEU A 394 7.01 3.97 25.78
CA LEU A 394 6.00 3.87 24.74
C LEU A 394 5.50 5.29 24.45
N ASP A 395 5.99 5.84 23.35
CA ASP A 395 5.65 7.17 22.85
C ASP A 395 4.15 7.25 22.51
N ALA A 396 3.41 8.12 23.20
CA ALA A 396 2.01 8.44 22.92
C ALA A 396 1.80 8.82 21.45
N ALA A 397 2.79 9.42 20.79
CA ALA A 397 2.71 9.75 19.38
C ALA A 397 2.70 8.50 18.49
N CYS A 398 3.43 7.44 18.84
CA CYS A 398 3.38 6.16 18.13
C CYS A 398 2.05 5.43 18.32
N VAL A 399 1.45 5.53 19.52
CA VAL A 399 0.11 4.98 19.81
C VAL A 399 -0.97 5.75 19.04
N ALA A 400 -0.84 7.07 19.00
CA ALA A 400 -1.73 7.94 18.24
C ALA A 400 -1.65 7.65 16.73
N ALA A 401 -0.44 7.52 16.17
CA ALA A 401 -0.23 7.12 14.78
C ALA A 401 -0.84 5.74 14.44
N ALA A 402 -0.91 4.83 15.41
CA ALA A 402 -1.50 3.50 15.22
C ALA A 402 -3.03 3.47 15.39
N GLY A 403 -3.65 4.54 15.90
CA GLY A 403 -5.11 4.63 16.05
C GLY A 403 -5.69 3.96 17.31
N HIS A 404 -4.88 3.70 18.35
CA HIS A 404 -5.36 3.07 19.60
C HIS A 404 -5.79 4.11 20.62
N ALA A 405 -7.00 4.65 20.47
CA ALA A 405 -7.53 5.70 21.35
C ALA A 405 -7.60 5.28 22.84
N ASP A 406 -7.93 4.03 23.11
CA ASP A 406 -8.05 3.47 24.46
C ASP A 406 -6.68 3.33 25.15
N ALA A 407 -5.68 2.80 24.44
CA ALA A 407 -4.30 2.74 24.92
C ALA A 407 -3.69 4.15 25.08
N LEU A 408 -3.99 5.08 24.17
CA LEU A 408 -3.56 6.47 24.27
C LEU A 408 -4.14 7.15 25.51
N THR A 409 -5.43 6.93 25.80
CA THR A 409 -6.09 7.42 27.02
C THR A 409 -5.34 6.95 28.26
N TYR A 410 -5.06 5.64 28.35
CA TYR A 410 -4.33 5.06 29.47
C TYR A 410 -2.94 5.70 29.65
N LEU A 411 -2.16 5.84 28.58
CA LEU A 411 -0.82 6.45 28.68
C LEU A 411 -0.90 7.91 29.14
N LEU A 412 -1.83 8.70 28.61
CA LEU A 412 -1.98 10.11 28.99
C LEU A 412 -2.48 10.29 30.43
N ASP A 413 -3.21 9.32 30.98
CA ASP A 413 -3.76 9.40 32.35
C ASP A 413 -2.80 8.84 33.40
N ASN A 414 -1.93 7.92 33.01
CA ASN A 414 -1.05 7.17 33.91
C ASN A 414 0.44 7.53 33.79
N THR A 415 0.82 8.43 32.89
CA THR A 415 2.21 8.91 32.72
C THR A 415 2.28 10.43 32.67
N SER A 416 3.49 10.99 32.70
CA SER A 416 3.72 12.44 32.50
C SER A 416 3.57 12.89 31.03
N GLN A 417 3.24 11.98 30.11
CA GLN A 417 3.00 12.31 28.71
C GLN A 417 1.73 13.15 28.56
N THR A 418 1.82 14.18 27.73
CA THR A 418 0.73 15.12 27.47
C THR A 418 0.39 15.17 25.99
N VAL A 419 -0.80 15.65 25.67
CA VAL A 419 -1.15 15.99 24.30
C VAL A 419 -0.29 17.18 23.88
N ASN A 420 0.64 16.93 22.96
CA ASN A 420 1.53 17.93 22.36
C ASN A 420 1.44 17.87 20.84
N GLU A 421 2.10 18.80 20.16
CA GLU A 421 2.09 18.92 18.70
C GLU A 421 2.54 17.63 18.00
N ARG A 422 3.55 16.94 18.54
CA ARG A 422 4.04 15.67 17.98
C ARG A 422 2.99 14.57 18.03
N VAL A 423 2.22 14.46 19.11
CA VAL A 423 1.13 13.47 19.23
C VAL A 423 0.05 13.74 18.18
N VAL A 424 -0.31 15.02 17.99
CA VAL A 424 -1.31 15.44 17.00
C VAL A 424 -0.81 15.19 15.57
N ASP A 425 0.41 15.61 15.23
CA ASP A 425 1.01 15.38 13.91
C ASP A 425 1.10 13.89 13.57
N LYS A 426 1.49 13.06 14.54
CA LYS A 426 1.53 11.60 14.35
C LYS A 426 0.16 10.96 14.17
N ALA A 427 -0.88 11.43 14.88
CA ALA A 427 -2.26 11.00 14.63
C ALA A 427 -2.72 11.35 13.20
N LEU A 428 -2.41 12.57 12.73
CA LEU A 428 -2.82 13.04 11.41
C LEU A 428 -2.07 12.31 10.29
N THR A 429 -0.77 12.12 10.42
CA THR A 429 0.05 11.38 9.44
C THR A 429 -0.29 9.89 9.42
N GLY A 430 -0.70 9.30 10.56
CA GLY A 430 -1.18 7.92 10.64
C GLY A 430 -2.54 7.65 9.95
N CYS A 431 -3.28 8.70 9.55
CA CYS A 431 -4.58 8.56 8.90
C CYS A 431 -4.52 7.91 7.50
N GLY A 432 -3.35 7.90 6.85
CA GLY A 432 -3.14 7.28 5.54
C GLY A 432 -3.04 5.76 5.59
N ASP A 433 -2.37 5.24 6.62
CA ASP A 433 -1.91 3.85 6.69
C ASP A 433 -2.81 2.93 7.53
N GLY A 434 -3.78 3.50 8.26
CA GLY A 434 -4.57 2.80 9.26
C GLY A 434 -6.06 2.62 8.94
N ASP A 435 -6.76 1.94 9.86
CA ASP A 435 -8.21 1.88 9.87
C ASP A 435 -8.78 3.29 10.12
N ALA A 436 -9.55 3.80 9.15
CA ALA A 436 -10.10 5.14 9.21
C ALA A 436 -11.03 5.36 10.43
N GLY A 437 -11.72 4.32 10.89
CA GLY A 437 -12.54 4.37 12.10
C GLY A 437 -11.68 4.52 13.35
N ARG A 438 -10.64 3.69 13.50
CA ARG A 438 -9.67 3.79 14.60
C ARG A 438 -9.01 5.16 14.67
N GLN A 439 -8.57 5.68 13.54
CA GLN A 439 -7.97 7.00 13.47
C GLN A 439 -8.95 8.12 13.81
N LEU A 440 -10.21 8.03 13.35
CA LEU A 440 -11.25 8.97 13.73
C LEU A 440 -11.48 8.99 15.25
N GLN A 441 -11.48 7.82 15.90
CA GLN A 441 -11.64 7.72 17.35
C GLN A 441 -10.48 8.35 18.12
N THR A 442 -9.25 8.16 17.64
CA THR A 442 -8.07 8.83 18.20
C THR A 442 -8.15 10.35 18.05
N LEU A 443 -8.54 10.87 16.89
CA LEU A 443 -8.68 12.32 16.68
C LEU A 443 -9.82 12.91 17.53
N GLN A 444 -10.93 12.19 17.69
CA GLN A 444 -12.03 12.57 18.59
C GLN A 444 -11.59 12.62 20.05
N LEU A 445 -10.76 11.66 20.49
CA LEU A 445 -10.15 11.69 21.82
C LEU A 445 -9.26 12.93 22.00
N LEU A 446 -8.40 13.24 21.03
CA LEU A 446 -7.55 14.44 21.09
C LEU A 446 -8.39 15.72 21.17
N ALA A 447 -9.50 15.80 20.42
CA ALA A 447 -10.47 16.90 20.53
C ALA A 447 -11.04 17.00 21.95
N ALA A 448 -11.48 15.87 22.52
CA ALA A 448 -12.05 15.81 23.87
C ALA A 448 -11.03 16.18 24.96
N ARG A 449 -9.73 16.01 24.69
CA ARG A 449 -8.61 16.45 25.55
C ARG A 449 -8.21 17.91 25.33
N GLY A 450 -8.97 18.68 24.54
CA GLY A 450 -8.78 20.11 24.34
C GLY A 450 -7.93 20.50 23.12
N CYS A 451 -7.60 19.55 22.24
CA CYS A 451 -6.93 19.87 20.98
C CYS A 451 -7.88 20.62 20.04
N VAL A 452 -7.47 21.80 19.58
CA VAL A 452 -8.22 22.60 18.61
C VAL A 452 -7.66 22.35 17.21
N PHE A 453 -8.51 21.85 16.32
CA PHE A 453 -8.14 21.61 14.93
C PHE A 453 -8.31 22.86 14.08
N GLY A 454 -7.54 22.92 12.99
CA GLY A 454 -7.50 24.05 12.07
C GLY A 454 -7.21 23.57 10.64
N PRO A 455 -7.23 24.47 9.65
CA PRO A 455 -7.07 24.10 8.24
C PRO A 455 -5.75 23.39 7.95
N GLY A 456 -4.66 23.76 8.64
CA GLY A 456 -3.36 23.08 8.52
C GLY A 456 -3.43 21.60 8.92
N HIS A 457 -4.19 21.25 9.95
CA HIS A 457 -4.39 19.85 10.35
C HIS A 457 -5.17 19.05 9.29
N VAL A 458 -6.16 19.67 8.64
CA VAL A 458 -6.88 19.08 7.50
C VAL A 458 -5.92 18.87 6.33
N ALA A 459 -5.01 19.82 6.08
CA ALA A 459 -3.99 19.70 5.05
C ALA A 459 -3.01 18.55 5.33
N THR A 460 -2.51 18.41 6.57
CA THR A 460 -1.60 17.31 6.97
C THR A 460 -2.27 15.95 6.80
N ALA A 461 -3.50 15.78 7.31
CA ALA A 461 -4.26 14.55 7.12
C ALA A 461 -4.57 14.29 5.64
N GLY A 462 -4.88 15.34 4.87
CA GLY A 462 -5.13 15.28 3.44
C GLY A 462 -3.92 14.78 2.66
N ALA A 463 -2.74 15.34 2.95
CA ALA A 463 -1.47 14.95 2.36
C ALA A 463 -1.07 13.51 2.71
N ALA A 464 -1.40 13.06 3.92
CA ALA A 464 -1.24 11.66 4.34
C ALA A 464 -2.23 10.71 3.63
N GLY A 465 -3.24 11.23 2.93
CA GLY A 465 -4.26 10.41 2.28
C GLY A 465 -5.32 9.89 3.25
N ALA A 466 -5.72 10.68 4.24
CA ALA A 466 -6.82 10.32 5.14
C ALA A 466 -8.13 10.07 4.36
N ALA A 467 -8.96 9.15 4.85
CA ALA A 467 -10.26 8.86 4.23
C ALA A 467 -11.20 10.08 4.28
N ALA A 468 -12.06 10.23 3.27
CA ALA A 468 -12.99 11.37 3.16
C ALA A 468 -13.81 11.62 4.44
N GLY A 469 -14.25 10.57 5.14
CA GLY A 469 -15.00 10.70 6.40
C GLY A 469 -14.19 11.34 7.54
N VAL A 470 -12.89 11.01 7.63
CA VAL A 470 -11.97 11.58 8.64
C VAL A 470 -11.72 13.06 8.33
N LEU A 471 -11.40 13.36 7.07
CA LEU A 471 -11.18 14.74 6.61
C LEU A 471 -12.43 15.61 6.76
N ARG A 472 -13.61 15.04 6.50
CA ARG A 472 -14.89 15.71 6.68
C ARG A 472 -15.12 16.07 8.14
N TRP A 473 -14.96 15.10 9.05
CA TRP A 473 -15.12 15.34 10.47
C TRP A 473 -14.11 16.39 11.00
N LEU A 474 -12.84 16.32 10.57
CA LEU A 474 -11.82 17.32 10.91
C LEU A 474 -12.24 18.71 10.42
N ALA A 475 -12.67 18.82 9.16
CA ALA A 475 -13.10 20.08 8.57
C ALA A 475 -14.37 20.63 9.23
N GLU A 476 -15.31 19.79 9.67
CA GLU A 476 -16.51 20.17 10.44
C GLU A 476 -16.16 20.60 11.86
N SER A 477 -15.08 20.07 12.44
CA SER A 477 -14.62 20.38 13.79
C SER A 477 -13.82 21.69 13.91
N VAL A 478 -13.39 22.28 12.78
CA VAL A 478 -12.74 23.60 12.80
C VAL A 478 -13.76 24.68 13.15
N PRO A 479 -13.57 25.47 14.23
CA PRO A 479 -14.51 26.50 14.61
C PRO A 479 -14.56 27.63 13.57
N ASP A 480 -15.76 28.19 13.34
CA ASP A 480 -15.93 29.35 12.47
C ASP A 480 -15.28 30.57 13.13
N THR A 481 -14.22 31.09 12.50
CA THR A 481 -13.41 32.22 13.01
C THR A 481 -14.21 33.52 13.20
N ALA A 482 -15.40 33.62 12.60
CA ALA A 482 -16.32 34.73 12.81
C ALA A 482 -16.93 34.74 14.23
N ALA A 483 -17.07 33.58 14.90
CA ALA A 483 -17.62 33.46 16.25
C ALA A 483 -16.55 33.44 17.35
N ALA A 484 -15.26 33.22 17.00
CA ALA A 484 -14.17 33.08 17.97
C ALA A 484 -13.58 34.42 18.45
N ARG A 485 -13.97 35.57 17.85
CA ARG A 485 -13.45 36.90 18.23
C ARG A 485 -13.95 37.40 19.59
N ASP A 486 -15.04 36.83 20.13
CA ASP A 486 -15.62 37.29 21.40
C ASP A 486 -15.27 36.41 22.62
N GLY A 487 -14.44 35.36 22.47
CA GLY A 487 -14.19 34.39 23.53
C GLY A 487 -12.73 33.98 23.81
N ALA A 488 -11.76 34.32 22.95
CA ALA A 488 -10.40 33.80 23.07
C ALA A 488 -9.34 34.89 23.20
N ALA A 489 -9.38 35.67 24.29
CA ALA A 489 -8.25 36.50 24.72
C ALA A 489 -7.15 35.67 25.46
N GLY A 490 -7.03 34.37 25.19
CA GLY A 490 -6.19 33.45 25.96
C GLY A 490 -5.28 32.50 25.17
N ALA A 491 -5.24 32.56 23.83
CA ALA A 491 -4.42 31.66 23.02
C ALA A 491 -3.62 32.42 21.94
N ALA A 492 -2.84 33.41 22.36
CA ALA A 492 -1.79 33.99 21.54
C ALA A 492 -0.44 33.34 21.90
N GLY A 493 0.10 32.56 20.97
CA GLY A 493 1.41 31.91 20.99
C GLY A 493 1.49 30.94 19.81
N ALA A 494 1.50 31.42 18.56
CA ALA A 494 2.67 31.93 17.80
C ALA A 494 3.77 30.85 17.71
N VAL A 495 3.85 30.09 16.62
CA VAL A 495 4.59 30.41 15.38
C VAL A 495 6.07 30.72 15.67
N ALA A 496 6.92 29.69 15.49
CA ALA A 496 8.39 29.68 15.27
C ALA A 496 8.85 28.22 15.56
N ALA A 497 9.69 27.51 14.81
CA ALA A 497 10.62 27.85 13.75
C ALA A 497 10.95 26.58 12.93
N ALA A 498 11.19 26.74 11.62
CA ALA A 498 12.11 25.91 10.88
C ALA A 498 13.11 26.83 10.19
N GLY A 499 14.35 26.80 10.63
CA GLY A 499 15.44 27.48 9.96
C GLY A 499 16.74 27.37 10.73
N GLU A 500 17.72 26.70 10.13
CA GLU A 500 19.08 27.23 10.09
C GLU A 500 19.89 26.61 8.94
N ALA A 501 20.13 27.41 7.90
CA ALA A 501 21.46 27.71 7.35
C ALA A 501 21.39 28.92 6.38
N GLY A 502 21.89 30.08 6.87
CA GLY A 502 22.38 31.34 6.23
C GLY A 502 21.84 31.79 4.85
N THR A 503 21.54 33.07 4.59
CA THR A 503 22.04 34.34 5.14
C THR A 503 21.05 35.47 4.81
N GLY A 504 20.74 36.28 5.83
CA GLY A 504 20.38 37.70 5.78
C GLY A 504 19.46 38.23 4.68
N ALA A 505 18.15 38.20 4.91
CA ALA A 505 17.22 39.26 4.52
C ALA A 505 16.02 39.24 5.47
N ALA A 506 15.59 40.41 5.94
CA ALA A 506 14.48 40.55 6.87
C ALA A 506 13.16 40.11 6.22
N GLU A 507 12.57 39.01 6.71
CA GLU A 507 11.26 38.54 6.27
C GLU A 507 10.22 38.88 7.33
N GLY A 508 9.25 39.72 6.93
CA GLY A 508 8.03 39.92 7.70
C GLY A 508 7.21 38.63 7.69
N GLU A 509 6.73 38.24 8.86
CA GLU A 509 5.83 37.10 9.05
C GLU A 509 4.56 37.30 8.19
N VAL A 510 4.47 36.59 7.06
CA VAL A 510 3.28 36.60 6.21
C VAL A 510 2.24 35.71 6.89
N VAL A 511 1.33 36.32 7.66
CA VAL A 511 0.15 35.64 8.18
C VAL A 511 -0.70 35.21 6.98
N MET A 512 -0.72 33.90 6.67
CA MET A 512 -1.58 33.34 5.63
C MET A 512 -3.04 33.68 5.92
N SER A 513 -3.81 34.07 4.88
CA SER A 513 -5.24 34.28 5.06
C SER A 513 -5.94 32.95 5.32
N GLU A 514 -7.07 32.98 6.02
CA GLU A 514 -7.86 31.77 6.27
C GLU A 514 -8.29 31.07 4.98
N THR A 515 -8.60 31.85 3.94
CA THR A 515 -8.88 31.36 2.59
C THR A 515 -7.69 30.61 1.98
N ASP A 516 -6.47 31.11 2.16
CA ASP A 516 -5.26 30.46 1.66
C ASP A 516 -4.99 29.15 2.41
N ALA A 517 -5.26 29.12 3.71
CA ALA A 517 -5.11 27.93 4.54
C ALA A 517 -6.11 26.82 4.15
N TRP A 518 -7.37 27.18 3.89
CA TRP A 518 -8.37 26.23 3.37
C TRP A 518 -8.09 25.80 1.93
N SER A 519 -7.50 26.67 1.11
CA SER A 519 -7.05 26.32 -0.24
C SER A 519 -5.90 25.31 -0.20
N ALA A 520 -4.94 25.47 0.72
CA ALA A 520 -3.90 24.47 0.95
C ALA A 520 -4.47 23.13 1.42
N ALA A 521 -5.46 23.16 2.32
CA ALA A 521 -6.17 21.95 2.77
C ALA A 521 -6.92 21.24 1.63
N PHE A 522 -7.58 22.02 0.75
CA PHE A 522 -8.21 21.49 -0.46
C PHE A 522 -7.20 20.81 -1.38
N THR A 523 -6.10 21.49 -1.71
CA THR A 523 -5.05 20.95 -2.58
C THR A 523 -4.44 19.68 -2.00
N ALA A 524 -4.15 19.64 -0.70
CA ALA A 524 -3.60 18.46 -0.04
C ALA A 524 -4.58 17.28 -0.05
N ALA A 525 -5.85 17.51 0.30
CA ALA A 525 -6.89 16.49 0.30
C ALA A 525 -7.15 15.92 -1.10
N ALA A 526 -7.18 16.78 -2.12
CA ALA A 526 -7.37 16.39 -3.51
C ALA A 526 -6.17 15.57 -4.05
N LYS A 527 -4.93 15.98 -3.75
CA LYS A 527 -3.72 15.24 -4.17
C LYS A 527 -3.55 13.91 -3.43
N GLY A 528 -3.90 13.85 -2.14
CA GLY A 528 -3.74 12.65 -1.31
C GLY A 528 -4.68 11.48 -1.68
N GLY A 529 -5.64 11.68 -2.60
CA GLY A 529 -6.49 10.63 -3.16
C GLY A 529 -7.56 10.05 -2.22
N GLY A 530 -7.64 10.56 -0.99
CA GLY A 530 -8.67 10.22 -0.01
C GLY A 530 -9.96 11.04 -0.14
N ALA A 531 -9.93 12.19 -0.83
CA ALA A 531 -11.07 13.08 -0.98
C ALA A 531 -12.02 12.63 -2.10
N ASP A 532 -13.31 12.54 -1.77
CA ASP A 532 -14.39 12.37 -2.73
C ASP A 532 -15.01 13.72 -3.13
N LEU A 533 -15.83 13.73 -4.18
CA LEU A 533 -16.49 14.96 -4.65
C LEU A 533 -17.32 15.67 -3.55
N PRO A 534 -18.12 14.97 -2.72
CA PRO A 534 -18.83 15.60 -1.60
C PRO A 534 -17.90 16.35 -0.62
N LEU A 535 -16.73 15.80 -0.29
CA LEU A 535 -15.76 16.50 0.56
C LEU A 535 -15.18 17.72 -0.13
N LEU A 536 -14.77 17.61 -1.40
CA LEU A 536 -14.21 18.76 -2.14
C LEU A 536 -15.22 19.91 -2.24
N ARG A 537 -16.49 19.58 -2.48
CA ARG A 537 -17.59 20.56 -2.45
C ARG A 537 -17.75 21.20 -1.09
N TYR A 538 -17.70 20.42 -0.01
CA TYR A 538 -17.77 20.96 1.34
C TYR A 538 -16.64 21.96 1.62
N LEU A 539 -15.40 21.62 1.26
CA LEU A 539 -14.25 22.52 1.45
C LEU A 539 -14.38 23.81 0.62
N HIS A 540 -14.90 23.73 -0.60
CA HIS A 540 -15.11 24.91 -1.44
C HIS A 540 -16.33 25.75 -1.00
N GLU A 541 -17.52 25.14 -0.92
CA GLU A 541 -18.80 25.81 -0.73
C GLU A 541 -19.00 26.28 0.72
N VAL A 542 -18.50 25.52 1.71
CA VAL A 542 -18.70 25.83 3.15
C VAL A 542 -17.49 26.53 3.75
N ARG A 543 -16.27 26.09 3.41
CA ARG A 543 -15.03 26.65 3.98
C ARG A 543 -14.35 27.70 3.10
N GLY A 544 -14.85 27.94 1.88
CA GLY A 544 -14.36 29.00 1.00
C GLY A 544 -13.01 28.69 0.33
N ALA A 545 -12.58 27.43 0.29
CA ALA A 545 -11.32 27.04 -0.36
C ALA A 545 -11.35 27.31 -1.86
N ALA A 546 -10.24 27.74 -2.45
CA ALA A 546 -10.10 27.85 -3.90
C ALA A 546 -10.03 26.45 -4.55
N VAL A 547 -10.64 26.32 -5.74
CA VAL A 547 -10.61 25.06 -6.50
C VAL A 547 -9.28 24.92 -7.22
N ASP A 548 -8.51 23.89 -6.87
CA ASP A 548 -7.26 23.51 -7.56
C ASP A 548 -7.52 22.32 -8.51
N LEU A 549 -7.73 22.61 -9.80
CA LEU A 549 -8.00 21.58 -10.81
C LEU A 549 -6.84 20.61 -11.03
N VAL A 550 -5.59 21.07 -10.87
CA VAL A 550 -4.40 20.22 -11.05
C VAL A 550 -4.33 19.20 -9.92
N ALA A 551 -4.61 19.64 -8.69
CA ALA A 551 -4.71 18.75 -7.53
C ALA A 551 -5.84 17.72 -7.67
N VAL A 552 -7.02 18.13 -8.14
CA VAL A 552 -8.14 17.22 -8.40
C VAL A 552 -7.77 16.19 -9.47
N ALA A 553 -7.04 16.58 -10.50
CA ALA A 553 -6.62 15.62 -11.53
C ALA A 553 -5.66 14.56 -11.02
N ALA A 554 -4.77 14.90 -10.08
CA ALA A 554 -3.75 13.98 -9.58
C ALA A 554 -4.34 12.65 -9.07
N ALA A 555 -5.46 12.69 -8.33
CA ALA A 555 -6.04 11.49 -7.72
C ALA A 555 -7.59 11.41 -7.74
N GLY A 556 -8.27 12.44 -8.24
CA GLY A 556 -9.73 12.55 -8.26
C GLY A 556 -10.42 11.71 -9.34
N SER A 557 -11.76 11.78 -9.30
CA SER A 557 -12.66 11.12 -10.24
C SER A 557 -12.96 12.00 -11.46
N GLU A 558 -13.54 11.43 -12.52
CA GLU A 558 -13.95 12.22 -13.69
C GLU A 558 -15.05 13.22 -13.34
N GLU A 559 -16.01 12.82 -12.49
CA GLU A 559 -17.04 13.73 -11.98
C GLU A 559 -16.46 14.90 -11.18
N ALA A 560 -15.40 14.65 -10.40
CA ALA A 560 -14.72 15.71 -9.66
C ALA A 560 -14.02 16.71 -10.59
N LEU A 561 -13.45 16.23 -11.71
CA LEU A 561 -12.86 17.09 -12.73
C LEU A 561 -13.90 17.94 -13.45
N ASP A 562 -15.02 17.34 -13.85
CA ASP A 562 -16.12 18.05 -14.50
C ASP A 562 -16.69 19.15 -13.58
N TRP A 563 -16.90 18.82 -12.30
CA TRP A 563 -17.33 19.80 -11.29
C TRP A 563 -16.31 20.93 -11.11
N ALA A 564 -15.03 20.60 -10.89
CA ALA A 564 -13.99 21.59 -10.66
C ALA A 564 -13.83 22.54 -11.86
N ALA A 565 -13.88 22.01 -13.08
CA ALA A 565 -13.82 22.81 -14.30
C ALA A 565 -15.05 23.70 -14.48
N ALA A 566 -16.25 23.22 -14.11
CA ALA A 566 -17.48 24.01 -14.14
C ALA A 566 -17.43 25.16 -13.13
N GLU A 567 -16.92 24.92 -11.92
CA GLU A 567 -16.76 25.97 -10.89
C GLU A 567 -15.78 27.06 -11.31
N LEU A 568 -14.62 26.68 -11.87
CA LEU A 568 -13.66 27.66 -12.40
C LEU A 568 -14.28 28.53 -13.51
N LYS A 569 -15.02 27.91 -14.45
CA LYS A 569 -15.74 28.64 -15.49
C LYS A 569 -16.81 29.58 -14.91
N ARG A 570 -17.56 29.13 -13.91
CA ARG A 570 -18.60 29.93 -13.23
C ARG A 570 -17.99 31.13 -12.50
N ALA A 571 -16.80 30.97 -11.94
CA ALA A 571 -16.02 32.04 -11.33
C ALA A 571 -15.34 32.97 -12.35
N GLY A 572 -15.46 32.71 -13.66
CA GLY A 572 -14.78 33.46 -14.71
C GLY A 572 -13.27 33.26 -14.75
N GLN A 573 -12.77 32.21 -14.09
CA GLN A 573 -11.34 31.88 -14.05
C GLN A 573 -10.95 31.03 -15.27
N PRO A 574 -9.81 31.32 -15.91
CA PRO A 574 -9.32 30.50 -17.01
C PRO A 574 -8.93 29.11 -16.49
N LEU A 575 -9.22 28.07 -17.29
CA LEU A 575 -8.74 26.73 -16.99
C LEU A 575 -7.21 26.68 -17.19
N PRO A 576 -6.47 26.00 -16.29
CA PRO A 576 -5.02 25.89 -16.41
C PRO A 576 -4.65 25.10 -17.67
N VAL A 577 -3.81 25.68 -18.53
CA VAL A 577 -3.16 24.97 -19.63
C VAL A 577 -1.96 24.21 -19.08
N TRP A 578 -1.85 22.94 -19.42
CA TRP A 578 -0.83 22.06 -18.87
C TRP A 578 0.36 21.93 -19.81
N THR A 579 1.55 21.90 -19.22
CA THR A 579 2.76 21.56 -19.97
C THR A 579 2.75 20.07 -20.32
N ALA A 580 3.59 19.69 -21.30
CA ALA A 580 3.79 18.27 -21.60
C ALA A 580 4.27 17.50 -20.37
N GLU A 581 5.21 18.05 -19.61
CA GLU A 581 5.71 17.46 -18.37
C GLU A 581 4.57 17.17 -17.37
N GLN A 582 3.70 18.15 -17.08
CA GLN A 582 2.58 17.96 -16.14
C GLN A 582 1.58 16.90 -16.60
N ALA A 583 1.27 16.86 -17.90
CA ALA A 583 0.38 15.85 -18.47
C ALA A 583 1.01 14.44 -18.36
N TRP A 584 2.31 14.30 -18.59
CA TRP A 584 2.99 13.02 -18.50
C TRP A 584 3.24 12.57 -17.05
N GLU A 585 3.51 13.49 -16.13
CA GLU A 585 3.53 13.23 -14.70
C GLU A 585 2.18 12.72 -14.20
N LEU A 586 1.07 13.25 -14.71
CA LEU A 586 -0.26 12.70 -14.41
C LEU A 586 -0.46 11.29 -14.98
N GLY A 587 0.04 11.05 -16.20
CA GLY A 587 0.05 9.70 -16.76
C GLY A 587 0.87 8.72 -15.92
N ALA A 588 2.04 9.16 -15.45
CA ALA A 588 2.93 8.41 -14.59
C ALA A 588 2.36 8.17 -13.18
N SER A 589 1.62 9.13 -12.64
CA SER A 589 0.88 8.95 -11.38
C SER A 589 -0.21 7.89 -11.51
N GLY A 590 -0.56 7.48 -12.73
CA GLY A 590 -1.45 6.38 -13.03
C GLY A 590 -2.91 6.79 -13.21
N ASN A 591 -3.27 8.07 -13.22
CA ASN A 591 -4.64 8.53 -13.47
C ASN A 591 -4.92 8.75 -14.96
N ARG A 592 -5.08 7.65 -15.72
CA ARG A 592 -5.29 7.72 -17.18
C ARG A 592 -6.61 8.37 -17.56
N ILE A 593 -7.64 8.27 -16.71
CA ILE A 593 -8.93 8.95 -16.91
C ILE A 593 -8.75 10.47 -16.87
N ALA A 594 -8.02 10.98 -15.87
CA ALA A 594 -7.74 12.40 -15.78
C ALA A 594 -6.87 12.89 -16.95
N LEU A 595 -5.92 12.08 -17.40
CA LEU A 595 -5.12 12.39 -18.59
C LEU A 595 -5.98 12.47 -19.87
N ASP A 596 -6.85 11.48 -20.14
CA ASP A 596 -7.77 11.54 -21.29
C ASP A 596 -8.73 12.73 -21.16
N TRP A 597 -9.21 13.05 -19.95
CA TRP A 597 -10.04 14.22 -19.71
C TRP A 597 -9.34 15.54 -20.09
N VAL A 598 -8.08 15.71 -19.69
CA VAL A 598 -7.28 16.91 -20.04
C VAL A 598 -7.03 17.03 -21.54
N LEU A 599 -6.67 15.91 -22.18
CA LEU A 599 -6.43 15.88 -23.62
C LEU A 599 -7.72 16.18 -24.42
N ARG A 600 -8.86 15.58 -24.03
CA ARG A 600 -10.17 15.83 -24.66
C ARG A 600 -10.65 17.27 -24.45
N SER A 601 -10.27 17.89 -23.33
CA SER A 601 -10.62 19.28 -23.03
C SER A 601 -9.75 20.31 -23.75
N GLY A 602 -8.73 19.87 -24.50
CA GLY A 602 -7.80 20.77 -25.19
C GLY A 602 -6.88 21.56 -24.26
N LEU A 603 -6.74 21.11 -23.00
CA LEU A 603 -5.92 21.77 -21.98
C LEU A 603 -4.49 21.22 -21.92
N GLY A 604 -4.24 20.05 -22.50
CA GLY A 604 -2.91 19.45 -22.60
C GLY A 604 -2.14 19.90 -23.83
N PRO A 605 -0.85 19.52 -23.96
CA PRO A 605 -0.08 19.80 -25.17
C PRO A 605 -0.75 19.17 -26.40
N ALA A 606 -0.59 19.81 -27.57
CA ALA A 606 -0.67 19.05 -28.82
C ALA A 606 0.37 17.92 -28.72
N TRP A 607 -0.06 16.69 -28.98
CA TRP A 607 0.72 15.43 -29.01
C TRP A 607 2.25 15.60 -29.00
N PRO A 608 3.00 14.86 -28.16
CA PRO A 608 4.34 15.25 -27.79
C PRO A 608 5.33 15.20 -28.96
N ASP A 609 6.25 16.17 -28.96
CA ASP A 609 7.55 16.07 -29.59
C ASP A 609 8.19 14.72 -29.22
N ALA A 610 8.34 13.82 -30.19
CA ALA A 610 8.65 12.42 -29.91
C ALA A 610 10.04 12.20 -29.29
N ALA A 611 10.89 13.24 -29.27
CA ALA A 611 12.13 13.25 -28.49
C ALA A 611 11.89 13.18 -26.97
N TYR A 612 10.91 13.94 -26.44
CA TYR A 612 10.58 13.95 -25.00
C TYR A 612 9.85 12.68 -24.57
N THR A 613 8.98 12.13 -25.43
CA THR A 613 8.25 10.87 -25.17
C THR A 613 9.20 9.67 -25.04
N MET A 614 10.40 9.76 -25.61
CA MET A 614 11.40 8.69 -25.56
C MET A 614 12.37 8.79 -24.37
N GLU A 615 12.70 9.99 -23.88
CA GLU A 615 13.38 10.16 -22.58
C GLU A 615 12.43 9.83 -21.42
N ALA A 616 11.17 10.26 -21.51
CA ALA A 616 10.11 9.91 -20.57
C ALA A 616 9.88 8.38 -20.47
N ARG A 617 10.24 7.61 -21.48
CA ARG A 617 10.10 6.14 -21.48
C ARG A 617 11.02 5.43 -20.49
N PHE A 618 12.21 5.97 -20.23
CA PHE A 618 13.09 5.45 -19.17
C PHE A 618 12.67 5.92 -17.78
N ARG A 619 11.81 6.95 -17.71
CA ARG A 619 11.33 7.55 -16.46
C ARG A 619 9.91 7.07 -16.05
N PHE A 620 9.06 6.68 -17.00
CA PHE A 620 7.62 6.43 -16.79
C PHE A 620 7.05 5.28 -17.67
N PRO A 621 7.30 4.00 -17.34
CA PRO A 621 6.76 2.85 -18.08
C PRO A 621 5.21 2.79 -18.14
N ALA A 622 4.51 3.43 -17.20
CA ALA A 622 3.07 3.60 -17.25
C ALA A 622 2.52 4.33 -18.48
N VAL A 623 3.31 5.26 -19.03
CA VAL A 623 3.02 6.00 -20.28
C VAL A 623 3.21 5.09 -21.50
N GLN A 624 4.17 4.16 -21.45
CA GLN A 624 4.40 3.16 -22.50
C GLN A 624 3.18 2.23 -22.67
N ALA A 625 2.69 1.63 -21.58
CA ALA A 625 1.54 0.74 -21.63
C ALA A 625 0.25 1.44 -22.09
N TRP A 626 0.12 2.76 -21.86
CA TRP A 626 -1.01 3.56 -22.35
C TRP A 626 -0.92 3.84 -23.85
N LEU A 627 0.26 4.23 -24.34
CA LEU A 627 0.53 4.38 -25.78
C LEU A 627 0.32 3.04 -26.52
N GLU A 628 0.55 1.92 -25.85
CA GLU A 628 0.30 0.57 -26.37
C GLU A 628 -1.19 0.15 -26.34
N GLN A 629 -2.05 0.80 -25.57
CA GLN A 629 -3.48 0.43 -25.49
C GLN A 629 -4.38 1.25 -26.44
N GLY A 630 -3.80 2.03 -27.36
CA GLY A 630 -4.50 2.58 -28.54
C GLY A 630 -5.34 3.84 -28.32
N GLY A 631 -5.60 4.24 -27.06
CA GLY A 631 -6.62 5.25 -26.73
C GLY A 631 -6.46 6.63 -27.37
N ALA A 632 -5.24 7.05 -27.69
CA ALA A 632 -4.97 8.35 -28.33
C ALA A 632 -4.48 8.23 -29.79
N THR A 633 -3.79 7.14 -30.15
CA THR A 633 -3.22 6.91 -31.50
C THR A 633 -4.28 6.70 -32.57
N ASP A 634 -5.44 6.20 -32.17
CA ASP A 634 -6.57 5.91 -33.06
C ASP A 634 -7.30 7.19 -33.51
N ARG A 635 -7.01 8.33 -32.86
CA ARG A 635 -7.58 9.66 -33.16
C ARG A 635 -6.70 10.50 -34.09
N LEU A 636 -5.46 10.08 -34.38
CA LEU A 636 -4.55 10.80 -35.28
C LEU A 636 -4.92 10.53 -36.74
N ASP A 637 -5.08 11.60 -37.51
CA ASP A 637 -5.11 11.52 -38.97
C ASP A 637 -3.70 11.24 -39.53
N ASP A 638 -3.59 11.07 -40.86
CA ASP A 638 -2.30 10.76 -41.48
C ASP A 638 -1.30 11.91 -41.32
N GLU A 639 -1.76 13.15 -41.23
CA GLU A 639 -0.91 14.32 -41.05
C GLU A 639 -0.35 14.42 -39.63
N GLY A 640 -1.16 14.07 -38.62
CA GLY A 640 -0.72 13.93 -37.23
C GLY A 640 0.35 12.85 -37.07
N TRP A 641 0.15 11.68 -37.68
CA TRP A 641 1.16 10.62 -37.69
C TRP A 641 2.44 11.00 -38.43
N GLN A 642 2.33 11.70 -39.56
CA GLN A 642 3.51 12.21 -40.29
C GLN A 642 4.33 13.19 -39.45
N ARG A 643 3.69 14.09 -38.69
CA ARG A 643 4.39 15.00 -37.78
C ARG A 643 5.11 14.25 -36.67
N VAL A 644 4.46 13.31 -36.00
CA VAL A 644 5.08 12.48 -34.95
C VAL A 644 6.34 11.76 -35.45
N VAL A 645 6.29 11.18 -36.65
CA VAL A 645 7.41 10.46 -37.27
C VAL A 645 8.54 11.41 -37.71
N GLN A 646 8.21 12.62 -38.20
CA GLN A 646 9.20 13.58 -38.70
C GLN A 646 9.86 14.41 -37.59
N GLU A 647 9.09 14.80 -36.58
CA GLU A 647 9.55 15.59 -35.43
C GLU A 647 10.29 14.71 -34.43
N GLY A 648 9.79 13.49 -34.14
CA GLY A 648 10.46 12.53 -33.26
C GLY A 648 11.86 12.08 -33.71
N MET A 649 12.15 12.18 -35.01
CA MET A 649 13.44 11.82 -35.59
C MET A 649 14.45 12.99 -35.56
N ARG A 650 14.10 14.14 -35.00
CA ARG A 650 15.00 15.28 -34.76
C ARG A 650 15.46 15.28 -33.30
N VAL A 651 16.78 15.41 -33.08
CA VAL A 651 17.35 15.68 -31.75
C VAL A 651 17.48 17.20 -31.60
N PRO A 652 17.01 17.81 -30.50
CA PRO A 652 17.21 19.24 -30.28
C PRO A 652 18.71 19.59 -30.29
N GLY A 653 19.14 20.44 -31.23
CA GLY A 653 20.50 20.97 -31.28
C GLY A 653 21.57 20.16 -32.01
N SER A 654 21.22 19.11 -32.79
CA SER A 654 22.22 18.42 -33.64
C SER A 654 21.73 18.15 -35.06
N ASP A 655 22.59 18.38 -36.06
CA ASP A 655 22.32 18.14 -37.49
C ASP A 655 22.41 16.66 -37.91
N LYS A 656 22.74 15.74 -36.98
CA LYS A 656 22.92 14.32 -37.30
C LYS A 656 21.63 13.54 -37.04
N ARG A 657 20.84 13.38 -38.11
CA ARG A 657 19.76 12.39 -38.19
C ARG A 657 20.39 10.99 -38.28
N ARG A 658 20.16 10.07 -37.33
CA ARG A 658 19.90 8.61 -37.56
C ARG A 658 20.36 7.62 -36.48
N ASP A 659 21.15 7.97 -35.46
CA ASP A 659 21.78 6.93 -34.61
C ASP A 659 21.25 6.81 -33.16
N ALA A 660 20.30 7.65 -32.73
CA ALA A 660 19.79 7.64 -31.34
C ALA A 660 18.70 6.59 -31.05
N TRP A 661 18.11 5.97 -32.08
CA TRP A 661 16.99 5.03 -31.93
C TRP A 661 17.48 3.58 -31.99
N SER A 662 17.23 2.81 -30.93
CA SER A 662 17.42 1.36 -30.89
C SER A 662 16.52 0.62 -31.92
N PRO A 663 16.91 -0.57 -32.40
CA PRO A 663 16.13 -1.34 -33.37
C PRO A 663 14.68 -1.64 -32.93
N TRP A 664 14.46 -1.81 -31.62
CA TRP A 664 13.13 -2.04 -31.04
C TRP A 664 12.24 -0.79 -31.12
N GLN A 665 12.78 0.40 -30.84
CA GLN A 665 12.03 1.68 -30.86
C GLN A 665 11.50 1.99 -32.27
N ARG A 666 12.33 1.68 -33.27
CA ARG A 666 12.00 1.81 -34.69
C ARG A 666 10.86 0.89 -35.11
N ARG A 667 10.83 -0.34 -34.56
CA ARG A 667 9.80 -1.34 -34.85
C ARG A 667 8.46 -1.00 -34.23
N TRP A 668 8.46 -0.59 -32.97
CA TRP A 668 7.24 -0.22 -32.25
C TRP A 668 6.49 0.94 -32.94
N LEU A 669 7.20 2.01 -33.32
CA LEU A 669 6.59 3.17 -34.00
C LEU A 669 6.00 2.77 -35.35
N ALA A 670 6.71 1.92 -36.10
CA ALA A 670 6.26 1.41 -37.39
C ALA A 670 4.99 0.56 -37.26
N ASP A 671 4.97 -0.39 -36.31
CA ASP A 671 3.82 -1.27 -36.08
C ASP A 671 2.56 -0.48 -35.66
N ARG A 672 2.74 0.59 -34.86
CA ARG A 672 1.63 1.44 -34.41
C ARG A 672 1.04 2.31 -35.50
N TYR A 673 1.88 2.97 -36.31
CA TYR A 673 1.38 3.79 -37.40
C TYR A 673 0.66 2.91 -38.44
N LEU A 674 1.20 1.73 -38.76
CA LEU A 674 0.55 0.77 -39.64
C LEU A 674 -0.77 0.26 -39.05
N GLY A 675 -0.82 -0.04 -37.75
CA GLY A 675 -2.04 -0.45 -37.05
C GLY A 675 -3.13 0.62 -37.08
N ALA A 676 -2.79 1.87 -36.78
CA ALA A 676 -3.72 2.99 -36.83
C ALA A 676 -4.18 3.31 -38.27
N ALA A 677 -3.31 3.15 -39.27
CA ALA A 677 -3.67 3.32 -40.67
C ALA A 677 -4.62 2.22 -41.17
N ARG A 678 -4.39 0.96 -40.76
CA ARG A 678 -5.31 -0.16 -41.01
C ARG A 678 -6.71 0.12 -40.45
N ALA A 679 -6.78 0.63 -39.21
CA ALA A 679 -8.03 0.95 -38.55
C ALA A 679 -8.81 2.10 -39.24
N ARG A 680 -8.12 3.06 -39.86
CA ARG A 680 -8.75 4.26 -40.49
C ARG A 680 -9.15 4.09 -41.95
N GLY A 681 -8.50 3.21 -42.72
CA GLY A 681 -8.76 3.14 -44.17
C GLY A 681 -8.29 1.89 -44.89
N GLY A 682 -7.96 0.80 -44.17
CA GLY A 682 -7.52 -0.46 -44.77
C GLY A 682 -6.21 -0.35 -45.57
N ALA A 683 -6.06 -1.20 -46.59
CA ALA A 683 -4.77 -1.41 -47.30
C ALA A 683 -4.19 -0.15 -47.96
N ALA A 684 -5.02 0.83 -48.36
CA ALA A 684 -4.55 2.06 -49.00
C ALA A 684 -3.91 3.04 -48.01
N ALA A 685 -4.52 3.19 -46.83
CA ALA A 685 -3.95 4.00 -45.74
C ALA A 685 -2.68 3.35 -45.19
N GLU A 686 -2.67 2.02 -45.08
CA GLU A 686 -1.50 1.25 -44.68
C GLU A 686 -0.33 1.41 -45.67
N ALA A 687 -0.57 1.35 -46.98
CA ALA A 687 0.46 1.55 -48.00
C ALA A 687 1.06 2.97 -47.94
N LYS A 688 0.24 3.98 -47.64
CA LYS A 688 0.68 5.36 -47.45
C LYS A 688 1.53 5.51 -46.19
N ALA A 689 1.13 4.90 -45.08
CA ALA A 689 1.91 4.87 -43.83
C ALA A 689 3.25 4.13 -44.02
N ALA A 690 3.26 3.00 -44.71
CA ALA A 690 4.47 2.24 -45.04
C ALA A 690 5.47 3.07 -45.87
N ARG A 691 4.98 3.88 -46.81
CA ARG A 691 5.81 4.78 -47.62
C ARG A 691 6.45 5.89 -46.78
N VAL A 692 5.68 6.50 -45.89
CA VAL A 692 6.17 7.52 -44.93
C VAL A 692 7.25 6.94 -44.03
N LEU A 693 7.05 5.72 -43.51
CA LEU A 693 8.05 5.01 -42.69
C LEU A 693 9.31 4.65 -43.49
N ALA A 694 9.18 4.33 -44.77
CA ALA A 694 10.31 4.05 -45.65
C ALA A 694 11.17 5.30 -45.90
N ASP A 695 10.54 6.45 -46.14
CA ASP A 695 11.22 7.72 -46.41
C ASP A 695 12.09 8.19 -45.23
N VAL A 696 11.72 7.82 -43.99
CA VAL A 696 12.51 8.11 -42.78
C VAL A 696 13.47 6.98 -42.38
N GLY A 697 13.56 5.90 -43.16
CA GLY A 697 14.48 4.78 -42.93
C GLY A 697 14.02 3.75 -41.90
N LEU A 698 12.72 3.66 -41.62
CA LEU A 698 12.10 2.68 -40.70
C LEU A 698 11.49 1.45 -41.42
N ALA A 699 11.62 1.36 -42.76
CA ALA A 699 11.06 0.28 -43.57
C ALA A 699 11.48 -1.15 -43.14
N ALA A 700 12.73 -1.32 -42.69
CA ALA A 700 13.26 -2.64 -42.35
C ALA A 700 12.71 -3.22 -41.04
N ALA A 701 12.06 -2.40 -40.20
CA ALA A 701 11.54 -2.85 -38.91
C ALA A 701 10.17 -3.55 -39.02
N ALA A 702 9.43 -3.32 -40.12
CA ALA A 702 8.10 -3.89 -40.37
C ALA A 702 8.13 -5.23 -41.16
N GLY A 703 9.28 -5.61 -41.73
CA GLY A 703 9.43 -6.80 -42.57
C GLY A 703 10.28 -7.88 -41.92
N GLY A 704 9.73 -8.57 -40.91
CA GLY A 704 10.44 -9.61 -40.16
C GLY A 704 9.59 -10.84 -39.84
N VAL A 705 8.92 -11.40 -40.84
CA VAL A 705 8.51 -12.81 -40.88
C VAL A 705 9.08 -13.38 -42.17
N ARG A 706 10.20 -14.11 -42.07
CA ARG A 706 10.65 -15.23 -42.92
C ARG A 706 12.15 -15.51 -42.72
N SER A 707 12.46 -16.34 -41.73
CA SER A 707 13.19 -17.62 -41.85
C SER A 707 13.37 -18.20 -40.45
#